data_AF-A0A7I8IAH1-F1
#
_entry.id   AF-A0A7I8IAH1-F1
#
_cell.length_a   1.000
_cell.length_b   1.000
_cell.length_c   1.000
_cell.angle_alpha   90.00
_cell.angle_beta   90.00
_cell.angle_gamma   90.00
#
_symmetry.space_group_name_H-M   'P 1'
#
loop_
_entity.id
_entity.type
_entity.pdbx_description
1 polymer ?
#
loop_
_entity_poly.entity_id
_entity_poly.type
_entity_poly.pdbx_seq_one_letter_code
_entity_poly.pdbx_strand_id
1 'polypeptide(L)'
;MMYGGFMESRGENINFAHNDISAEGMRTVDIFSRTGSLDGPPLEILLELLSFSNKFCCEELKSACDSRLASLVAGMEDALLLVENGLEETATLLVGSCLQVFLRLLPQSCGRRKLASAGHASFALYYFLSQVVMEEESMRSNTAVMLLERLAESAETEWQRQLGLHQLGCAMLEKDDCEAAQGWFEVAAKAGHVYSLAGAARAMYRRGNRYSAFKQLNSLVMANDRVGWAHQERSLYCSSMEEKMRDLNDATRLDPTLVYPYKYRAILLMEDNIIAAAIAEINKVLGFKVSADCLELRAWFSMALEDYGGALRDIQALMSLETDYMMFHGRVHGDRLVEALQRLVQRWSLADCWIQLYDRWSRVDEVGSLAVLHQMLANDPSKSFLWFRQSLLLLRLNSQKAAMRSLRLARSLSLHEHEGLVYEGWMLYETGHRGEALAIAEESLSIRRSFEAFFLKAYVLADESLNAESSSYVIHLLEEALRCPSDGLRKGQALNNLGSVYVDCDKLDLATDCYVNAIKIRHTRAHQGLARVYFLKDRRKAAYEEMTRLIEKAPSNASAYEKRSEYCDRDMARCDLGKTTELDPLRTYPYRYRAAVLMDDRKEEEAIAELSRAIAFRPELQLLHLRAAFLESIGKPADAARDCEAALCLAPVAETRWSSTAGPVDELIRRNDCSVLEVQLPFLRFSEPLRKKKTTGGGGCIYQRRGGGARKTMTPIEVPRR
;
A
#
# COMPACT_ATOMS: atom_id res chain seq x y z
N MET A 1 -5.93 47.24 -9.38
CA MET A 1 -4.97 48.33 -9.66
C MET A 1 -4.58 48.42 -11.15
N MET A 2 -5.40 47.93 -12.07
CA MET A 2 -5.27 48.15 -13.51
C MET A 2 -6.69 48.44 -14.00
N TYR A 3 -6.89 49.50 -14.78
CA TYR A 3 -8.18 49.98 -15.34
C TYR A 3 -8.98 51.06 -14.57
N GLY A 4 -8.32 52.11 -14.09
CA GLY A 4 -9.00 53.36 -13.70
C GLY A 4 -8.13 54.59 -13.96
N GLY A 5 -8.68 55.63 -14.58
CA GLY A 5 -7.99 56.89 -14.86
C GLY A 5 -7.58 57.61 -13.57
N PHE A 6 -6.31 57.99 -13.47
CA PHE A 6 -5.75 58.65 -12.29
C PHE A 6 -6.25 60.10 -12.18
N MET A 7 -7.06 60.39 -11.16
CA MET A 7 -7.12 61.71 -10.54
C MET A 7 -6.47 61.61 -9.16
N GLU A 8 -5.41 62.39 -8.97
CA GLU A 8 -4.75 62.76 -7.70
C GLU A 8 -4.73 61.70 -6.58
N SER A 9 -3.71 60.83 -6.56
CA SER A 9 -3.41 60.05 -5.37
C SER A 9 -2.73 60.94 -4.32
N ARG A 10 -3.44 61.24 -3.22
CA ARG A 10 -2.80 61.78 -2.01
C ARG A 10 -1.84 60.74 -1.46
N GLY A 11 -0.59 61.13 -1.20
CA GLY A 11 0.36 60.27 -0.51
C GLY A 11 -0.05 60.09 0.94
N GLU A 12 -0.53 58.91 1.30
CA GLU A 12 -0.68 58.50 2.69
C GLU A 12 0.57 57.72 3.12
N ASN A 13 1.09 58.04 4.31
CA ASN A 13 2.15 57.25 4.93
C ASN A 13 1.58 55.90 5.35
N ILE A 14 1.89 54.86 4.58
CA ILE A 14 1.54 53.47 4.92
C ILE A 14 2.48 53.01 6.03
N ASN A 15 1.92 52.67 7.19
CA ASN A 15 2.68 52.22 8.34
C ASN A 15 2.94 50.70 8.25
N PHE A 16 4.18 50.33 7.93
CA PHE A 16 4.64 48.94 7.85
C PHE A 16 5.15 48.34 9.18
N ALA A 17 4.98 49.03 10.31
CA ALA A 17 5.55 48.62 11.61
C ALA A 17 5.06 47.26 12.16
N HIS A 18 4.04 46.64 11.57
CA HIS A 18 3.46 45.35 11.99
C HIS A 18 3.73 44.20 11.00
N ASN A 19 4.61 44.41 10.00
CA ASN A 19 4.88 43.42 8.96
C ASN A 19 6.12 42.54 9.25
N ASP A 20 6.66 42.61 10.47
CA ASP A 20 7.84 41.84 10.90
C ASP A 20 9.08 42.09 10.01
N ILE A 21 9.17 43.29 9.43
CA ILE A 21 10.33 43.76 8.66
C ILE A 21 10.89 45.05 9.27
N SER A 22 12.19 45.07 9.47
CA SER A 22 12.94 46.17 10.04
C SER A 22 13.03 47.32 9.05
N ALA A 23 13.28 48.52 9.57
CA ALA A 23 13.52 49.69 8.74
C ALA A 23 14.73 49.49 7.81
N GLU A 24 15.67 48.63 8.18
CA GLU A 24 16.84 48.29 7.36
C GLU A 24 16.52 47.23 6.29
N GLY A 25 15.72 46.22 6.63
CA GLY A 25 15.15 45.28 5.67
C GLY A 25 14.35 46.01 4.59
N MET A 26 13.46 46.93 4.97
CA MET A 26 12.66 47.70 4.01
C MET A 26 13.51 48.60 3.09
N ARG A 27 14.60 49.20 3.60
CA ARG A 27 15.57 49.92 2.76
C ARG A 27 16.23 48.99 1.76
N THR A 28 16.54 47.77 2.16
CA THR A 28 17.13 46.75 1.29
C THR A 28 16.14 46.29 0.20
N VAL A 29 14.84 46.16 0.53
CA VAL A 29 13.78 45.90 -0.47
C VAL A 29 13.69 47.03 -1.50
N ASP A 30 13.70 48.30 -1.07
CA ASP A 30 13.68 49.46 -1.98
C ASP A 30 14.91 49.46 -2.91
N ILE A 31 16.10 49.17 -2.38
CA ILE A 31 17.31 49.05 -3.19
C ILE A 31 17.18 47.90 -4.19
N PHE A 32 16.78 46.71 -3.74
CA PHE A 32 16.59 45.54 -4.60
C PHE A 32 15.58 45.80 -5.73
N SER A 33 14.47 46.48 -5.43
CA SER A 33 13.45 46.81 -6.44
C SER A 33 13.99 47.66 -7.60
N ARG A 34 15.08 48.41 -7.37
CA ARG A 34 15.72 49.28 -8.37
C ARG A 34 16.89 48.61 -9.09
N THR A 35 17.60 47.72 -8.41
CA THR A 35 18.87 47.16 -8.89
C THR A 35 18.80 45.68 -9.27
N GLY A 36 17.84 44.93 -8.72
CA GLY A 36 17.75 43.47 -8.84
C GLY A 36 18.88 42.71 -8.14
N SER A 37 19.72 43.36 -7.32
CA SER A 37 20.86 42.75 -6.63
C SER A 37 20.80 42.93 -5.11
N LEU A 38 21.23 41.90 -4.37
CA LEU A 38 21.37 41.85 -2.91
C LEU A 38 22.84 41.82 -2.48
N ASP A 39 23.61 42.82 -2.89
CA ASP A 39 25.03 42.93 -2.52
C ASP A 39 25.23 43.72 -1.22
N GLY A 40 25.82 43.07 -0.22
CA GLY A 40 26.24 43.69 1.04
C GLY A 40 25.29 43.69 2.26
N PRO A 41 24.05 43.15 2.26
CA PRO A 41 23.27 43.08 3.50
C PRO A 41 23.83 42.04 4.47
N PRO A 42 23.75 42.29 5.80
CA PRO A 42 24.11 41.32 6.84
C PRO A 42 23.16 40.12 6.84
N LEU A 43 23.61 38.99 7.41
CA LEU A 43 22.89 37.72 7.40
C LEU A 43 21.48 37.80 8.01
N GLU A 44 21.33 38.53 9.11
CA GLU A 44 20.05 38.74 9.80
C GLU A 44 19.01 39.40 8.87
N ILE A 45 19.44 40.37 8.06
CA ILE A 45 18.58 41.07 7.10
C ILE A 45 18.24 40.15 5.92
N LEU A 46 19.16 39.30 5.47
CA LEU A 46 18.85 38.33 4.41
C LEU A 46 17.80 37.29 4.83
N LEU A 47 17.86 36.82 6.08
CA LEU A 47 16.85 35.90 6.64
C LEU A 47 15.50 36.60 6.80
N GLU A 48 15.50 37.84 7.29
CA GLU A 48 14.31 38.68 7.39
C GLU A 48 13.68 38.92 6.00
N LEU A 49 14.49 39.22 4.99
CA LEU A 49 14.04 39.39 3.60
C LEU A 49 13.51 38.10 2.99
N LEU A 50 14.12 36.95 3.30
CA LEU A 50 13.66 35.65 2.84
C LEU A 50 12.24 35.38 3.38
N SER A 51 12.02 35.55 4.68
CA SER A 51 10.71 35.39 5.30
C SER A 51 9.68 36.39 4.77
N PHE A 52 10.07 37.66 4.64
CA PHE A 52 9.23 38.70 4.03
C PHE A 52 8.83 38.34 2.59
N SER A 53 9.80 37.91 1.77
CA SER A 53 9.55 37.55 0.37
C SER A 53 8.61 36.36 0.24
N ASN A 54 8.69 35.41 1.16
CA ASN A 54 7.81 34.23 1.18
C ASN A 54 6.39 34.62 1.63
N LYS A 55 6.27 35.41 2.70
CA LYS A 55 5.00 35.92 3.24
C LYS A 55 4.19 36.75 2.25
N PHE A 56 4.87 37.51 1.38
CA PHE A 56 4.25 38.39 0.38
C PHE A 56 4.43 37.89 -1.07
N CYS A 57 4.83 36.63 -1.27
CA CYS A 57 4.96 35.97 -2.58
C CYS A 57 5.81 36.74 -3.60
N CYS A 58 6.93 37.31 -3.16
CA CYS A 58 7.89 38.02 -4.01
C CYS A 58 8.96 37.06 -4.55
N GLU A 59 8.64 36.33 -5.62
CA GLU A 59 9.49 35.24 -6.16
C GLU A 59 10.90 35.68 -6.56
N GLU A 60 11.07 36.85 -7.20
CA GLU A 60 12.40 37.34 -7.61
C GLU A 60 13.28 37.67 -6.40
N LEU A 61 12.70 38.30 -5.37
CA LEU A 61 13.41 38.61 -4.13
C LEU A 61 13.73 37.33 -3.35
N LYS A 62 12.80 36.37 -3.30
CA LYS A 62 12.99 35.07 -2.66
C LYS A 62 14.13 34.30 -3.33
N SER A 63 14.13 34.21 -4.65
CA SER A 63 15.20 33.54 -5.42
C SER A 63 16.56 34.20 -5.22
N ALA A 64 16.61 35.53 -5.12
CA ALA A 64 17.85 36.26 -4.85
C ALA A 64 18.35 36.02 -3.41
N CYS A 65 17.46 36.01 -2.42
CA CYS A 65 17.79 35.67 -1.03
C CYS A 65 18.28 34.23 -0.91
N ASP A 66 17.57 33.27 -1.51
CA ASP A 66 17.93 31.85 -1.54
C ASP A 66 19.34 31.65 -2.13
N SER A 67 19.61 32.26 -3.30
CA SER A 67 20.91 32.20 -3.96
C SER A 67 22.04 32.82 -3.12
N ARG A 68 21.77 33.97 -2.48
CA ARG A 68 22.77 34.65 -1.67
C ARG A 68 23.08 33.88 -0.39
N LEU A 69 22.06 33.42 0.34
CA LEU A 69 22.23 32.61 1.55
C LEU A 69 22.97 31.31 1.22
N ALA A 70 22.62 30.65 0.12
CA ALA A 70 23.29 29.43 -0.33
C ALA A 70 24.80 29.66 -0.59
N SER A 71 25.19 30.83 -1.09
CA SER A 71 26.61 31.17 -1.33
C SER A 71 27.41 31.43 -0.05
N LEU A 72 26.73 31.73 1.06
CA LEU A 72 27.36 31.95 2.37
C LEU A 72 27.65 30.63 3.11
N VAL A 73 27.09 29.52 2.65
CA VAL A 73 27.32 28.20 3.23
C VAL A 73 28.70 27.69 2.81
N ALA A 74 29.73 27.99 3.62
CA ALA A 74 31.11 27.56 3.37
C ALA A 74 31.53 26.38 4.27
N GLY A 75 30.99 26.32 5.50
CA GLY A 75 31.33 25.32 6.51
C GLY A 75 30.12 24.78 7.28
N MET A 76 30.41 23.84 8.20
CA MET A 76 29.35 23.13 8.93
C MET A 76 28.59 24.00 9.93
N GLU A 77 29.25 25.02 10.50
CA GLU A 77 28.59 25.95 11.42
C GLU A 77 27.56 26.81 10.66
N ASP A 78 27.89 27.26 9.45
CA ASP A 78 26.97 27.99 8.57
C ASP A 78 25.80 27.10 8.14
N ALA A 79 26.09 25.85 7.76
CA ALA A 79 25.07 24.90 7.32
C ALA A 79 24.06 24.55 8.44
N LEU A 80 24.55 24.37 9.69
CA LEU A 80 23.68 24.14 10.86
C LEU A 80 22.84 25.37 11.20
N LEU A 81 23.41 26.57 11.07
CA LEU A 81 22.71 27.82 11.36
C LEU A 81 21.58 28.11 10.36
N LEU A 82 21.75 27.72 9.09
CA LEU A 82 20.87 28.16 8.00
C LEU A 82 19.89 27.10 7.51
N VAL A 83 20.10 25.81 7.79
CA VAL A 83 19.24 24.74 7.25
C VAL A 83 17.80 24.82 7.75
N GLU A 84 17.57 25.17 9.03
CA GLU A 84 16.23 25.28 9.60
C GLU A 84 15.46 26.43 8.93
N ASN A 85 16.07 27.62 8.83
CA ASN A 85 15.50 28.76 8.13
C ASN A 85 15.21 28.46 6.64
N GLY A 86 16.10 27.71 5.98
CA GLY A 86 15.88 27.29 4.59
C GLY A 86 14.72 26.31 4.42
N LEU A 87 14.50 25.42 5.38
CA LEU A 87 13.37 24.49 5.39
C LEU A 87 12.05 25.20 5.71
N GLU A 88 12.04 26.06 6.72
CA GLU A 88 10.85 26.83 7.12
C GLU A 88 10.38 27.75 5.99
N GLU A 89 11.30 28.42 5.31
CA GLU A 89 10.98 29.39 4.25
C GLU A 89 11.01 28.80 2.83
N THR A 90 11.11 27.47 2.70
CA THR A 90 11.11 26.74 1.41
C THR A 90 12.18 27.21 0.41
N ALA A 91 13.37 27.55 0.92
CA ALA A 91 14.53 28.01 0.15
C ALA A 91 15.38 26.81 -0.31
N THR A 92 15.04 26.28 -1.49
CA THR A 92 15.58 25.00 -1.99
C THR A 92 17.08 25.03 -2.28
N LEU A 93 17.63 26.15 -2.75
CA LEU A 93 19.05 26.25 -3.10
C LEU A 93 19.92 26.26 -1.83
N LEU A 94 19.49 27.01 -0.82
CA LEU A 94 20.09 27.08 0.50
C LEU A 94 20.11 25.72 1.17
N VAL A 95 18.97 25.03 1.21
CA VAL A 95 18.87 23.67 1.74
C VAL A 95 19.81 22.73 0.98
N GLY A 96 19.86 22.83 -0.34
CA GLY A 96 20.79 22.06 -1.18
C GLY A 96 22.27 22.30 -0.82
N SER A 97 22.69 23.55 -0.64
CA SER A 97 24.05 23.90 -0.22
C SER A 97 24.39 23.39 1.19
N CYS A 98 23.47 23.52 2.15
CA CYS A 98 23.64 23.00 3.51
C CYS A 98 23.82 21.47 3.49
N LEU A 99 22.96 20.76 2.75
CA LEU A 99 23.06 19.33 2.56
C LEU A 99 24.39 18.95 1.89
N GLN A 100 24.86 19.71 0.91
CA GLN A 100 26.15 19.45 0.27
C GLN A 100 27.32 19.53 1.24
N VAL A 101 27.31 20.48 2.18
CA VAL A 101 28.34 20.58 3.23
C VAL A 101 28.25 19.39 4.19
N PHE A 102 27.05 19.02 4.64
CA PHE A 102 26.86 17.83 5.48
C PHE A 102 27.39 16.57 4.78
N LEU A 103 27.08 16.39 3.49
CA LEU A 103 27.50 15.25 2.68
C LEU A 103 29.02 15.20 2.43
N ARG A 104 29.69 16.34 2.26
CA ARG A 104 31.16 16.40 2.06
C ARG A 104 31.95 15.96 3.30
N LEU A 105 31.38 16.11 4.50
CA LEU A 105 32.07 15.80 5.77
C LEU A 105 31.78 14.39 6.29
N LEU A 106 30.71 13.75 5.81
CA LEU A 106 30.32 12.38 6.17
C LEU A 106 31.37 11.28 5.86
N PRO A 107 32.35 11.44 4.94
CA PRO A 107 33.43 10.47 4.76
C PRO A 107 34.61 10.61 5.75
N GLN A 108 34.76 11.74 6.47
CA GLN A 108 35.99 12.04 7.23
C GLN A 108 35.83 11.82 8.75
N SER A 109 36.90 11.30 9.37
CA SER A 109 37.00 10.94 10.80
C SER A 109 36.68 12.07 11.81
N CYS A 110 36.66 13.33 11.37
CA CYS A 110 36.32 14.49 12.20
C CYS A 110 34.82 14.64 12.49
N GLY A 111 33.92 14.09 11.66
CA GLY A 111 32.47 14.06 11.92
C GLY A 111 32.08 13.09 13.05
N ARG A 112 32.95 12.11 13.34
CA ARG A 112 32.69 10.98 14.26
C ARG A 112 32.40 11.42 15.70
N ARG A 113 33.09 12.44 16.21
CA ARG A 113 32.87 12.95 17.59
C ARG A 113 31.64 13.85 17.72
N LYS A 114 31.26 14.58 16.66
CA LYS A 114 30.12 15.51 16.67
C LYS A 114 28.79 14.85 16.27
N LEU A 115 28.82 13.81 15.43
CA LEU A 115 27.64 12.97 15.16
C LEU A 115 27.34 11.98 16.29
N ALA A 116 28.36 11.55 17.05
CA ALA A 116 28.15 10.72 18.24
C ALA A 116 27.34 11.44 19.33
N SER A 117 27.38 12.78 19.40
CA SER A 117 26.50 13.56 20.28
C SER A 117 25.05 13.69 19.77
N ALA A 118 24.76 13.28 18.53
CA ALA A 118 23.43 13.34 17.92
C ALA A 118 22.65 12.00 18.02
N GLY A 119 23.24 10.96 18.64
CA GLY A 119 22.59 9.67 18.90
C GLY A 119 21.90 9.04 17.68
N HIS A 120 20.61 8.69 17.84
CA HIS A 120 19.71 8.11 16.83
C HIS A 120 19.73 8.82 15.45
N ALA A 121 20.00 10.12 15.39
CA ALA A 121 20.01 10.88 14.14
C ALA A 121 21.12 10.41 13.18
N SER A 122 22.23 9.88 13.71
CA SER A 122 23.35 9.40 12.91
C SER A 122 23.01 8.12 12.13
N PHE A 123 22.37 7.14 12.78
CA PHE A 123 21.91 5.91 12.14
C PHE A 123 20.90 6.21 11.03
N ALA A 124 19.90 7.04 11.31
CA ALA A 124 18.86 7.39 10.34
C ALA A 124 19.44 8.06 9.08
N LEU A 125 20.43 8.94 9.26
CA LEU A 125 21.13 9.60 8.16
C LEU A 125 21.91 8.60 7.31
N TYR A 126 22.77 7.77 7.92
CA TYR A 126 23.52 6.75 7.17
C TYR A 126 22.59 5.72 6.52
N TYR A 127 21.47 5.42 7.16
CA TYR A 127 20.45 4.52 6.61
C TYR A 127 19.88 5.12 5.33
N PHE A 128 19.40 6.36 5.38
CA PHE A 128 18.88 7.08 4.21
C PHE A 128 19.92 7.15 3.09
N LEU A 129 21.14 7.58 3.39
CA LEU A 129 22.20 7.70 2.37
C LEU A 129 22.59 6.36 1.76
N SER A 130 22.67 5.30 2.57
CA SER A 130 22.94 3.95 2.05
C SER A 130 21.83 3.47 1.13
N GLN A 131 20.54 3.75 1.45
CA GLN A 131 19.43 3.42 0.56
C GLN A 131 19.53 4.18 -0.77
N VAL A 132 19.76 5.50 -0.74
CA VAL A 132 19.87 6.30 -1.97
C VAL A 132 21.00 5.79 -2.87
N VAL A 133 22.19 5.55 -2.31
CA VAL A 133 23.34 5.04 -3.10
C VAL A 133 23.08 3.63 -3.64
N MET A 134 22.40 2.78 -2.87
CA MET A 134 22.02 1.43 -3.32
C MET A 134 21.00 1.47 -4.46
N GLU A 135 20.10 2.47 -4.50
CA GLU A 135 19.10 2.66 -5.55
C GLU A 135 19.65 3.33 -6.82
N GLU A 136 20.52 4.35 -6.70
CA GLU A 136 20.90 5.20 -7.85
C GLU A 136 22.20 4.78 -8.57
N GLU A 137 23.29 4.48 -7.84
CA GLU A 137 24.61 4.31 -8.45
C GLU A 137 25.01 2.84 -8.65
N SER A 138 24.72 2.00 -7.64
CA SER A 138 24.90 0.54 -7.59
C SER A 138 25.36 0.14 -6.19
N MET A 139 24.77 -0.93 -5.66
CA MET A 139 25.19 -1.59 -4.42
C MET A 139 26.67 -2.04 -4.41
N ARG A 140 27.33 -2.08 -5.58
CA ARG A 140 28.76 -2.45 -5.73
C ARG A 140 29.72 -1.31 -5.41
N SER A 141 29.23 -0.07 -5.30
CA SER A 141 30.10 1.09 -5.13
C SER A 141 30.87 1.04 -3.80
N ASN A 142 32.10 1.54 -3.79
CA ASN A 142 32.87 1.66 -2.54
C ASN A 142 32.19 2.64 -1.56
N THR A 143 31.46 3.62 -2.09
CA THR A 143 30.64 4.55 -1.32
C THR A 143 29.53 3.81 -0.56
N ALA A 144 28.82 2.87 -1.20
CA ALA A 144 27.79 2.07 -0.54
C ALA A 144 28.37 1.28 0.64
N VAL A 145 29.49 0.60 0.43
CA VAL A 145 30.17 -0.17 1.49
C VAL A 145 30.57 0.74 2.65
N MET A 146 31.21 1.87 2.37
CA MET A 146 31.60 2.85 3.39
C MET A 146 30.40 3.35 4.20
N LEU A 147 29.29 3.71 3.54
CA LEU A 147 28.08 4.17 4.22
C LEU A 147 27.45 3.08 5.08
N LEU A 148 27.45 1.83 4.61
CA LEU A 148 26.94 0.67 5.35
C LEU A 148 27.83 0.30 6.54
N GLU A 149 29.14 0.43 6.43
CA GLU A 149 30.07 0.28 7.56
C GLU A 149 29.75 1.33 8.63
N ARG A 150 29.54 2.59 8.23
CA ARG A 150 29.16 3.67 9.16
C ARG A 150 27.77 3.45 9.75
N LEU A 151 26.83 2.91 8.99
CA LEU A 151 25.52 2.52 9.47
C LEU A 151 25.63 1.46 10.59
N ALA A 152 26.41 0.41 10.37
CA ALA A 152 26.62 -0.65 11.36
C ALA A 152 27.38 -0.16 12.60
N GLU A 153 28.32 0.78 12.44
CA GLU A 153 29.04 1.41 13.55
C GLU A 153 28.16 2.39 14.37
N SER A 154 27.20 3.06 13.73
CA SER A 154 26.28 4.00 14.38
C SER A 154 25.02 3.33 14.96
N ALA A 155 24.92 2.01 14.87
CA ALA A 155 23.83 1.24 15.46
C ALA A 155 23.90 1.28 17.00
N GLU A 156 22.80 1.72 17.62
CA GLU A 156 22.65 1.76 19.09
C GLU A 156 21.85 0.57 19.61
N THR A 157 20.92 0.06 18.79
CA THR A 157 20.06 -1.08 19.13
C THR A 157 20.47 -2.34 18.36
N GLU A 158 20.11 -3.52 18.90
CA GLU A 158 20.50 -4.80 18.28
C GLU A 158 19.92 -4.97 16.87
N TRP A 159 18.68 -4.52 16.64
CA TRP A 159 18.04 -4.63 15.31
C TRP A 159 18.72 -3.71 14.26
N GLN A 160 19.18 -2.52 14.67
CA GLN A 160 19.96 -1.62 13.81
C GLN A 160 21.29 -2.27 13.40
N ARG A 161 21.95 -2.92 14.37
CA ARG A 161 23.21 -3.64 14.14
C ARG A 161 23.00 -4.82 13.21
N GLN A 162 21.96 -5.62 13.44
CA GLN A 162 21.55 -6.73 12.58
C GLN A 162 21.34 -6.28 11.12
N LEU A 163 20.59 -5.18 10.92
CA LEU A 163 20.28 -4.63 9.60
C LEU A 163 21.55 -4.15 8.88
N GLY A 164 22.37 -3.34 9.55
CA GLY A 164 23.62 -2.81 8.97
C GLY A 164 24.58 -3.92 8.55
N LEU A 165 24.78 -4.94 9.41
CA LEU A 165 25.64 -6.09 9.10
C LEU A 165 25.09 -6.94 7.95
N HIS A 166 23.77 -7.14 7.90
CA HIS A 166 23.14 -7.88 6.80
C HIS A 166 23.32 -7.15 5.45
N GLN A 167 23.04 -5.85 5.42
CA GLN A 167 23.21 -5.03 4.22
C GLN A 167 24.66 -4.97 3.76
N LEU A 168 25.61 -4.89 4.69
CA LEU A 168 27.04 -4.96 4.37
C LEU A 168 27.42 -6.31 3.75
N GLY A 169 26.92 -7.43 4.29
CA GLY A 169 27.09 -8.75 3.69
C GLY A 169 26.53 -8.83 2.25
N CYS A 170 25.37 -8.23 2.01
CA CYS A 170 24.79 -8.14 0.67
C CYS A 170 25.67 -7.31 -0.28
N ALA A 171 26.23 -6.19 0.17
CA ALA A 171 27.07 -5.33 -0.65
C ALA A 171 28.38 -6.04 -1.04
N MET A 172 29.00 -6.76 -0.09
CA MET A 172 30.18 -7.57 -0.36
C MET A 172 29.88 -8.73 -1.33
N LEU A 173 28.72 -9.37 -1.21
CA LEU A 173 28.30 -10.43 -2.13
C LEU A 173 28.08 -9.89 -3.55
N GLU A 174 27.53 -8.69 -3.71
CA GLU A 174 27.37 -8.04 -5.01
C GLU A 174 28.70 -7.61 -5.63
N LYS A 175 29.71 -7.29 -4.81
CA LYS A 175 31.10 -7.05 -5.24
C LYS A 175 31.88 -8.34 -5.55
N ASP A 176 31.23 -9.49 -5.42
CA ASP A 176 31.80 -10.83 -5.59
C ASP A 176 32.88 -11.22 -4.57
N ASP A 177 33.03 -10.44 -3.49
CA ASP A 177 33.85 -10.81 -2.34
C ASP A 177 33.06 -11.75 -1.41
N CYS A 178 33.00 -13.01 -1.83
CA CYS A 178 32.22 -14.03 -1.15
C CYS A 178 32.77 -14.39 0.25
N GLU A 179 34.07 -14.19 0.50
CA GLU A 179 34.66 -14.48 1.81
C GLU A 179 34.25 -13.45 2.86
N ALA A 180 34.40 -12.16 2.53
CA ALA A 180 33.94 -11.09 3.39
C ALA A 180 32.42 -11.14 3.57
N ALA A 181 31.66 -11.39 2.49
CA ALA A 181 30.21 -11.53 2.55
C ALA A 181 29.77 -12.63 3.52
N GLN A 182 30.37 -13.82 3.42
CA GLN A 182 30.09 -14.92 4.34
C GLN A 182 30.34 -14.51 5.80
N GLY A 183 31.49 -13.88 6.07
CA GLY A 183 31.83 -13.39 7.41
C GLY A 183 30.78 -12.43 7.98
N TRP A 184 30.40 -11.41 7.22
CA TRP A 184 29.40 -10.43 7.65
C TRP A 184 28.02 -11.06 7.88
N PHE A 185 27.59 -11.97 7.01
CA PHE A 185 26.34 -12.70 7.18
C PHE A 185 26.33 -13.58 8.43
N GLU A 186 27.43 -14.27 8.73
CA GLU A 186 27.56 -15.08 9.95
C GLU A 186 27.54 -14.21 11.22
N VAL A 187 28.17 -13.03 11.19
CA VAL A 187 28.11 -12.08 12.31
C VAL A 187 26.69 -11.54 12.48
N ALA A 188 26.00 -11.18 11.39
CA ALA A 188 24.61 -10.75 11.45
C ALA A 188 23.67 -11.86 11.99
N ALA A 189 23.88 -13.11 11.57
CA ALA A 189 23.11 -14.24 12.07
C ALA A 189 23.35 -14.49 13.57
N LYS A 190 24.59 -14.37 14.04
CA LYS A 190 24.93 -14.45 15.48
C LYS A 190 24.30 -13.30 16.29
N ALA A 191 24.14 -12.13 15.69
CA ALA A 191 23.43 -10.99 16.28
C ALA A 191 21.90 -11.19 16.32
N GLY A 192 21.36 -12.25 15.71
CA GLY A 192 19.93 -12.58 15.71
C GLY A 192 19.22 -12.45 14.36
N HIS A 193 19.90 -11.95 13.32
CA HIS A 193 19.33 -11.84 11.97
C HIS A 193 19.37 -13.17 11.22
N VAL A 194 18.45 -14.08 11.56
CA VAL A 194 18.42 -15.47 11.04
C VAL A 194 18.43 -15.53 9.50
N TYR A 195 17.78 -14.58 8.82
CA TYR A 195 17.75 -14.52 7.36
C TYR A 195 19.15 -14.38 6.72
N SER A 196 20.13 -13.83 7.45
CA SER A 196 21.52 -13.74 6.96
C SER A 196 22.17 -15.09 6.67
N LEU A 197 21.67 -16.18 7.27
CA LEU A 197 22.14 -17.53 6.93
C LEU A 197 21.91 -17.89 5.45
N ALA A 198 20.86 -17.34 4.81
CA ALA A 198 20.68 -17.48 3.37
C ALA A 198 21.81 -16.81 2.58
N GLY A 199 22.20 -15.60 2.99
CA GLY A 199 23.34 -14.88 2.41
C GLY A 199 24.66 -15.66 2.56
N ALA A 200 24.92 -16.21 3.74
CA ALA A 200 26.08 -17.06 3.99
C ALA A 200 26.08 -18.32 3.11
N ALA A 201 24.92 -18.98 2.95
CA ALA A 201 24.76 -20.13 2.07
C ALA A 201 25.03 -19.78 0.60
N ARG A 202 24.52 -18.64 0.12
CA ARG A 202 24.78 -18.14 -1.24
C ARG A 202 26.28 -17.87 -1.45
N ALA A 203 26.95 -17.24 -0.50
CA ALA A 203 28.38 -16.98 -0.54
C ALA A 203 29.20 -18.28 -0.58
N MET A 204 28.86 -19.26 0.25
CA MET A 204 29.48 -20.59 0.22
C MET A 204 29.28 -21.29 -1.13
N TYR A 205 28.08 -21.21 -1.69
CA TYR A 205 27.76 -21.81 -2.98
C TYR A 205 28.55 -21.17 -4.13
N ARG A 206 28.68 -19.83 -4.17
CA ARG A 206 29.53 -19.14 -5.16
C ARG A 206 31.00 -19.54 -5.07
N ARG A 207 31.49 -19.89 -3.88
CA ARG A 207 32.83 -20.46 -3.65
C ARG A 207 32.95 -21.95 -4.02
N GLY A 208 31.89 -22.59 -4.53
CA GLY A 208 31.85 -24.01 -4.90
C GLY A 208 31.45 -24.96 -3.76
N ASN A 209 31.18 -24.46 -2.56
CA ASN A 209 30.87 -25.27 -1.37
C ASN A 209 29.37 -25.60 -1.25
N ARG A 210 28.81 -26.30 -2.24
CA ARG A 210 27.38 -26.65 -2.29
C ARG A 210 26.89 -27.44 -1.08
N TYR A 211 27.64 -28.44 -0.64
CA TYR A 211 27.23 -29.28 0.49
C TYR A 211 27.17 -28.47 1.80
N SER A 212 28.13 -27.56 2.02
CA SER A 212 28.15 -26.69 3.19
C SER A 212 26.96 -25.73 3.21
N ALA A 213 26.62 -25.14 2.05
CA ALA A 213 25.43 -24.30 1.88
C ALA A 213 24.14 -25.07 2.18
N PHE A 214 24.00 -26.28 1.62
CA PHE A 214 22.85 -27.15 1.90
C PHE A 214 22.76 -27.52 3.38
N LYS A 215 23.88 -27.93 4.00
CA LYS A 215 23.92 -28.34 5.41
C LYS A 215 23.50 -27.19 6.33
N GLN A 216 23.95 -25.98 6.07
CA GLN A 216 23.59 -24.79 6.86
C GLN A 216 22.08 -24.55 6.80
N LEU A 217 21.49 -24.50 5.61
CA LEU A 217 20.04 -24.30 5.48
C LEU A 217 19.22 -25.48 5.96
N ASN A 218 19.72 -26.71 5.82
CA ASN A 218 19.07 -27.87 6.38
C ASN A 218 18.96 -27.77 7.90
N SER A 219 20.03 -27.32 8.57
CA SER A 219 19.99 -27.10 10.02
C SER A 219 18.96 -26.03 10.43
N LEU A 220 18.80 -24.99 9.61
CA LEU A 220 17.80 -23.95 9.83
C LEU A 220 16.37 -24.49 9.66
N VAL A 221 16.12 -25.23 8.58
CA VAL A 221 14.80 -25.82 8.30
C VAL A 221 14.41 -26.79 9.41
N MET A 222 15.33 -27.63 9.88
CA MET A 222 15.07 -28.56 11.00
C MET A 222 14.84 -27.84 12.35
N ALA A 223 15.39 -26.64 12.53
CA ALA A 223 15.18 -25.84 13.73
C ALA A 223 13.87 -25.04 13.68
N ASN A 224 13.39 -24.70 12.48
CA ASN A 224 12.24 -23.83 12.22
C ASN A 224 11.40 -24.36 11.06
N ASP A 225 10.51 -25.33 11.34
CA ASP A 225 9.68 -26.01 10.32
C ASP A 225 8.65 -25.11 9.59
N ARG A 226 8.53 -23.83 9.97
CA ARG A 226 7.44 -22.93 9.53
C ARG A 226 7.86 -21.82 8.59
N VAL A 227 9.08 -21.87 8.06
CA VAL A 227 9.68 -20.75 7.31
C VAL A 227 9.80 -21.07 5.82
N GLY A 228 8.85 -20.60 5.02
CA GLY A 228 8.77 -20.91 3.57
C GLY A 228 10.00 -20.48 2.77
N TRP A 229 10.59 -19.32 3.08
CA TRP A 229 11.78 -18.84 2.37
C TRP A 229 13.00 -19.74 2.60
N ALA A 230 13.11 -20.41 3.75
CA ALA A 230 14.24 -21.28 4.05
C ALA A 230 14.21 -22.55 3.17
N HIS A 231 13.01 -23.09 2.92
CA HIS A 231 12.81 -24.17 1.96
C HIS A 231 13.15 -23.72 0.52
N GLN A 232 12.70 -22.52 0.13
CA GLN A 232 13.04 -21.96 -1.17
C GLN A 232 14.56 -21.84 -1.35
N GLU A 233 15.26 -21.27 -0.38
CA GLU A 233 16.72 -21.14 -0.43
C GLU A 233 17.40 -22.52 -0.44
N ARG A 234 16.95 -23.48 0.38
CA ARG A 234 17.54 -24.83 0.42
C ARG A 234 17.41 -25.54 -0.92
N SER A 235 16.30 -25.33 -1.63
CA SER A 235 16.03 -25.90 -2.96
C SER A 235 17.11 -25.54 -4.00
N LEU A 236 17.81 -24.42 -3.83
CA LEU A 236 18.90 -23.99 -4.72
C LEU A 236 20.13 -24.90 -4.61
N TYR A 237 20.28 -25.61 -3.48
CA TYR A 237 21.46 -26.40 -3.15
C TYR A 237 21.20 -27.92 -3.17
N CYS A 238 19.93 -28.35 -3.25
CA CYS A 238 19.53 -29.76 -3.35
C CYS A 238 20.20 -30.48 -4.51
N SER A 239 20.79 -31.66 -4.27
CA SER A 239 21.46 -32.46 -5.30
C SER A 239 20.47 -33.24 -6.17
N SER A 240 19.35 -33.68 -5.59
CA SER A 240 18.32 -34.43 -6.30
C SER A 240 17.15 -33.53 -6.69
N MET A 241 16.50 -33.87 -7.82
CA MET A 241 15.34 -33.14 -8.29
C MET A 241 14.11 -33.36 -7.40
N GLU A 242 13.99 -34.55 -6.79
CA GLU A 242 12.90 -34.88 -5.87
C GLU A 242 12.94 -34.04 -4.59
N GLU A 243 14.13 -33.88 -3.97
CA GLU A 243 14.31 -33.01 -2.80
C GLU A 243 14.01 -31.56 -3.15
N LYS A 244 14.49 -31.11 -4.32
CA LYS A 244 14.22 -29.75 -4.80
C LYS A 244 12.73 -29.51 -4.94
N MET A 245 11.99 -30.41 -5.58
CA MET A 245 10.54 -30.27 -5.75
C MET A 245 9.79 -30.31 -4.42
N ARG A 246 10.22 -31.16 -3.47
CA ARG A 246 9.65 -31.17 -2.13
C ARG A 246 9.82 -29.82 -1.44
N ASP A 247 11.02 -29.25 -1.49
CA ASP A 247 11.30 -27.93 -0.92
C ASP A 247 10.50 -26.81 -1.59
N LEU A 248 10.35 -26.82 -2.90
CA LEU A 248 9.52 -25.83 -3.59
C LEU A 248 8.03 -25.94 -3.23
N ASN A 249 7.53 -27.15 -3.03
CA ASN A 249 6.15 -27.38 -2.59
C ASN A 249 5.95 -26.93 -1.14
N ASP A 250 6.88 -27.25 -0.25
CA ASP A 250 6.85 -26.80 1.14
C ASP A 250 6.96 -25.27 1.24
N ALA A 251 7.84 -24.65 0.43
CA ALA A 251 7.96 -23.20 0.32
C ALA A 251 6.63 -22.55 -0.06
N THR A 252 5.97 -23.02 -1.13
CA THR A 252 4.65 -22.51 -1.55
C THR A 252 3.57 -22.72 -0.48
N ARG A 253 3.57 -23.87 0.20
CA ARG A 253 2.56 -24.18 1.23
C ARG A 253 2.68 -23.28 2.46
N LEU A 254 3.91 -22.95 2.84
CA LEU A 254 4.21 -22.13 4.02
C LEU A 254 4.11 -20.64 3.71
N ASP A 255 4.62 -20.23 2.56
CA ASP A 255 4.59 -18.85 2.09
C ASP A 255 4.24 -18.80 0.59
N PRO A 256 2.95 -18.60 0.26
CA PRO A 256 2.49 -18.56 -1.12
C PRO A 256 2.92 -17.30 -1.86
N THR A 257 3.49 -16.30 -1.18
CA THR A 257 3.92 -15.02 -1.78
C THR A 257 5.28 -15.12 -2.48
N LEU A 258 6.01 -16.20 -2.18
CA LEU A 258 7.27 -16.55 -2.81
C LEU A 258 7.04 -16.90 -4.29
N VAL A 259 7.55 -16.04 -5.17
CA VAL A 259 7.34 -16.16 -6.62
C VAL A 259 8.25 -17.23 -7.25
N TYR A 260 9.45 -17.45 -6.69
CA TYR A 260 10.45 -18.35 -7.27
C TYR A 260 9.95 -19.81 -7.44
N PRO A 261 9.28 -20.44 -6.46
CA PRO A 261 8.77 -21.79 -6.62
C PRO A 261 7.84 -21.97 -7.82
N TYR A 262 6.93 -21.03 -8.06
CA TYR A 262 6.03 -21.07 -9.21
C TYR A 262 6.79 -20.89 -10.53
N LYS A 263 7.71 -19.91 -10.60
CA LYS A 263 8.54 -19.68 -11.79
C LYS A 263 9.34 -20.93 -12.15
N TYR A 264 9.98 -21.54 -11.14
CA TYR A 264 10.79 -22.73 -11.36
C TYR A 264 9.95 -23.92 -11.82
N ARG A 265 8.82 -24.21 -11.15
CA ARG A 265 7.90 -25.29 -11.58
C ARG A 265 7.37 -25.06 -12.99
N ALA A 266 7.03 -23.82 -13.34
CA ALA A 266 6.54 -23.49 -14.67
C ALA A 266 7.60 -23.69 -15.76
N ILE A 267 8.86 -23.33 -15.49
CA ILE A 267 9.98 -23.58 -16.41
C ILE A 267 10.20 -25.08 -16.63
N LEU A 268 10.14 -25.90 -15.58
CA LEU A 268 10.25 -27.36 -15.74
C LEU A 268 9.12 -27.93 -16.58
N LEU A 269 7.88 -27.50 -16.34
CA LEU A 269 6.73 -27.91 -17.15
C LEU A 269 6.90 -27.49 -18.62
N MET A 270 7.53 -26.35 -18.87
CA MET A 270 7.87 -25.88 -20.21
C MET A 270 8.97 -26.76 -20.84
N GLU A 271 10.01 -27.13 -20.10
CA GLU A 271 11.06 -28.06 -20.55
C GLU A 271 10.49 -29.45 -20.88
N ASP A 272 9.49 -29.90 -20.13
CA ASP A 272 8.72 -31.14 -20.39
C ASP A 272 7.69 -30.98 -21.54
N ASN A 273 7.65 -29.83 -22.20
CA ASN A 273 6.72 -29.49 -23.29
C ASN A 273 5.22 -29.52 -22.88
N ILE A 274 4.92 -29.33 -21.59
CA ILE A 274 3.57 -29.22 -21.03
C ILE A 274 3.20 -27.74 -20.87
N ILE A 275 3.18 -27.00 -21.99
CA ILE A 275 3.09 -25.53 -22.03
C ILE A 275 1.83 -24.99 -21.34
N ALA A 276 0.68 -25.64 -21.54
CA ALA A 276 -0.58 -25.22 -20.90
C ALA A 276 -0.51 -25.31 -19.36
N ALA A 277 0.17 -26.33 -18.82
CA ALA A 277 0.38 -26.46 -17.37
C ALA A 277 1.38 -25.41 -16.85
N ALA A 278 2.41 -25.07 -17.64
CA ALA A 278 3.34 -23.99 -17.30
C ALA A 278 2.62 -22.63 -17.19
N ILE A 279 1.75 -22.32 -18.15
CA ILE A 279 0.90 -21.10 -18.12
C ILE A 279 -0.03 -21.13 -16.90
N ALA A 280 -0.67 -22.27 -16.62
CA ALA A 280 -1.54 -22.43 -15.45
C ALA A 280 -0.77 -22.23 -14.12
N GLU A 281 0.48 -22.70 -14.03
CA GLU A 281 1.33 -22.52 -12.86
C GLU A 281 1.69 -21.05 -12.63
N ILE A 282 2.05 -20.30 -13.69
CA ILE A 282 2.32 -18.85 -13.59
C ILE A 282 1.04 -18.06 -13.27
N ASN A 283 -0.11 -18.48 -13.80
CA ASN A 283 -1.40 -17.84 -13.52
C ASN A 283 -1.77 -17.89 -12.02
N LYS A 284 -1.26 -18.87 -11.26
CA LYS A 284 -1.45 -18.89 -9.80
C LYS A 284 -0.88 -17.62 -9.14
N VAL A 285 0.31 -17.17 -9.57
CA VAL A 285 0.92 -15.94 -9.04
C VAL A 285 0.24 -14.70 -9.61
N LEU A 286 0.06 -14.64 -10.93
CA LEU A 286 -0.55 -13.48 -11.59
C LEU A 286 -2.00 -13.22 -11.14
N GLY A 287 -2.67 -14.22 -10.55
CA GLY A 287 -4.00 -14.08 -9.96
C GLY A 287 -4.07 -13.15 -8.75
N PHE A 288 -2.97 -13.02 -7.99
CA PHE A 288 -2.92 -12.17 -6.79
C PHE A 288 -1.77 -11.16 -6.76
N LYS A 289 -0.74 -11.38 -7.57
CA LYS A 289 0.44 -10.49 -7.65
C LYS A 289 0.92 -10.41 -9.10
N VAL A 290 0.67 -9.27 -9.73
CA VAL A 290 1.25 -8.97 -11.05
C VAL A 290 2.72 -8.58 -10.87
N SER A 291 3.60 -9.16 -11.68
CA SER A 291 5.04 -8.85 -11.69
C SER A 291 5.58 -8.96 -13.11
N ALA A 292 6.55 -8.11 -13.46
CA ALA A 292 7.13 -8.06 -14.80
C ALA A 292 7.70 -9.43 -15.22
N ASP A 293 8.53 -10.06 -14.39
CA ASP A 293 9.08 -11.39 -14.66
C ASP A 293 8.01 -12.46 -14.97
N CYS A 294 6.89 -12.46 -14.25
CA CYS A 294 5.84 -13.45 -14.47
C CYS A 294 5.06 -13.16 -15.76
N LEU A 295 4.86 -11.89 -16.12
CA LEU A 295 4.28 -11.50 -17.40
C LEU A 295 5.22 -11.87 -18.56
N GLU A 296 6.52 -11.63 -18.43
CA GLU A 296 7.51 -12.04 -19.44
C GLU A 296 7.49 -13.56 -19.63
N LEU A 297 7.55 -14.35 -18.54
CA LEU A 297 7.48 -15.82 -18.62
C LEU A 297 6.19 -16.30 -19.27
N ARG A 298 5.03 -15.74 -18.90
CA ARG A 298 3.75 -16.12 -19.51
C ARG A 298 3.69 -15.72 -20.98
N ALA A 299 4.27 -14.58 -21.36
CA ALA A 299 4.39 -14.19 -22.76
C ALA A 299 5.24 -15.18 -23.55
N TRP A 300 6.35 -15.65 -22.98
CA TRP A 300 7.20 -16.67 -23.62
C TRP A 300 6.48 -17.99 -23.81
N PHE A 301 5.80 -18.48 -22.79
CA PHE A 301 5.00 -19.70 -22.90
C PHE A 301 3.87 -19.55 -23.92
N SER A 302 3.26 -18.36 -24.00
CA SER A 302 2.23 -18.06 -25.00
C SER A 302 2.80 -18.05 -26.41
N MET A 303 3.99 -17.48 -26.63
CA MET A 303 4.69 -17.55 -27.93
C MET A 303 5.03 -18.99 -28.32
N ALA A 304 5.45 -19.82 -27.36
CA ALA A 304 5.72 -21.23 -27.61
C ALA A 304 4.46 -22.05 -27.92
N LEU A 305 3.30 -21.62 -27.38
CA LEU A 305 1.98 -22.17 -27.71
C LEU A 305 1.40 -21.60 -29.03
N GLU A 306 2.12 -20.71 -29.71
CA GLU A 306 1.65 -19.95 -30.87
C GLU A 306 0.44 -19.02 -30.57
N ASP A 307 0.15 -18.76 -29.30
CA ASP A 307 -0.80 -17.73 -28.87
C ASP A 307 -0.11 -16.35 -28.85
N TYR A 308 0.12 -15.80 -30.05
CA TYR A 308 0.72 -14.49 -30.22
C TYR A 308 -0.14 -13.36 -29.64
N GLY A 309 -1.46 -13.53 -29.56
CA GLY A 309 -2.37 -12.57 -28.95
C GLY A 309 -2.19 -12.51 -27.43
N GLY A 310 -2.08 -13.66 -26.77
CA GLY A 310 -1.75 -13.78 -25.35
C GLY A 310 -0.38 -13.21 -25.02
N ALA A 311 0.63 -13.51 -25.86
CA ALA A 311 1.97 -12.95 -25.71
C ALA A 311 1.99 -11.42 -25.84
N LEU A 312 1.34 -10.87 -26.87
CA LEU A 312 1.24 -9.44 -27.09
C LEU A 312 0.55 -8.74 -25.92
N ARG A 313 -0.55 -9.32 -25.40
CA ARG A 313 -1.25 -8.81 -24.22
C ARG A 313 -0.30 -8.64 -23.03
N ASP A 314 0.47 -9.68 -22.72
CA ASP A 314 1.33 -9.69 -21.54
C ASP A 314 2.50 -8.72 -21.68
N ILE A 315 3.10 -8.61 -22.87
CA ILE A 315 4.19 -7.65 -23.13
C ILE A 315 3.65 -6.22 -23.05
N GLN A 316 2.50 -5.90 -23.63
CA GLN A 316 1.92 -4.55 -23.55
C GLN A 316 1.53 -4.15 -22.12
N ALA A 317 0.99 -5.09 -21.33
CA ALA A 317 0.71 -4.85 -19.92
C ALA A 317 2.01 -4.63 -19.13
N LEU A 318 3.05 -5.42 -19.40
CA LEU A 318 4.38 -5.26 -18.82
C LEU A 318 4.97 -3.89 -19.15
N MET A 319 4.87 -3.41 -20.39
CA MET A 319 5.34 -2.08 -20.79
C MET A 319 4.54 -0.93 -20.16
N SER A 320 3.31 -1.20 -19.72
CA SER A 320 2.53 -0.24 -18.93
C SER A 320 2.98 -0.18 -17.47
N LEU A 321 3.50 -1.29 -16.93
CA LEU A 321 4.06 -1.36 -15.58
C LEU A 321 5.47 -0.78 -15.53
N GLU A 322 6.30 -1.09 -16.53
CA GLU A 322 7.71 -0.74 -16.62
C GLU A 322 8.02 -0.29 -18.06
N THR A 323 8.10 1.03 -18.26
CA THR A 323 8.24 1.66 -19.58
C THR A 323 9.52 1.31 -20.31
N ASP A 324 10.61 1.12 -19.56
CA ASP A 324 11.95 0.88 -20.09
C ASP A 324 12.38 -0.57 -19.89
N TYR A 325 11.41 -1.50 -19.83
CA TYR A 325 11.69 -2.90 -19.55
C TYR A 325 12.48 -3.56 -20.68
N MET A 326 13.57 -4.21 -20.30
CA MET A 326 14.47 -4.92 -21.20
C MET A 326 14.34 -6.43 -21.02
N MET A 327 13.62 -7.07 -21.93
CA MET A 327 13.38 -8.51 -21.95
C MET A 327 14.64 -9.30 -22.37
N PHE A 328 14.59 -10.61 -22.15
CA PHE A 328 15.67 -11.56 -22.44
C PHE A 328 17.00 -11.17 -21.77
N HIS A 329 16.95 -10.91 -20.47
CA HIS A 329 18.10 -10.48 -19.67
C HIS A 329 18.76 -9.20 -20.21
N GLY A 330 17.95 -8.17 -20.46
CA GLY A 330 18.50 -6.86 -20.85
C GLY A 330 18.79 -6.68 -22.34
N ARG A 331 18.38 -7.62 -23.21
CA ARG A 331 18.82 -7.65 -24.62
C ARG A 331 17.85 -6.99 -25.59
N VAL A 332 16.55 -7.06 -25.33
CA VAL A 332 15.52 -6.58 -26.27
C VAL A 332 14.53 -5.71 -25.54
N HIS A 333 14.38 -4.46 -26.00
CA HIS A 333 13.34 -3.57 -25.51
C HIS A 333 11.95 -4.10 -25.86
N GLY A 334 10.98 -3.95 -24.94
CA GLY A 334 9.56 -4.31 -25.11
C GLY A 334 8.98 -4.03 -26.49
N ASP A 335 9.12 -2.77 -26.93
CA ASP A 335 8.51 -2.26 -28.15
C ASP A 335 8.90 -3.06 -29.40
N ARG A 336 10.14 -3.58 -29.46
CA ARG A 336 10.60 -4.38 -30.60
C ARG A 336 9.82 -5.69 -30.73
N LEU A 337 9.49 -6.32 -29.60
CA LEU A 337 8.63 -7.52 -29.64
C LEU A 337 7.18 -7.16 -29.93
N VAL A 338 6.68 -6.06 -29.37
CA VAL A 338 5.33 -5.57 -29.68
C VAL A 338 5.17 -5.37 -31.19
N GLU A 339 6.11 -4.69 -31.84
CA GLU A 339 6.10 -4.50 -33.30
C GLU A 339 6.16 -5.81 -34.09
N ALA A 340 6.96 -6.78 -33.63
CA ALA A 340 7.09 -8.08 -34.28
C ALA A 340 5.78 -8.89 -34.17
N LEU A 341 5.22 -8.98 -32.97
CA LEU A 341 4.00 -9.75 -32.68
C LEU A 341 2.75 -9.08 -33.27
N GLN A 342 2.70 -7.75 -33.35
CA GLN A 342 1.61 -7.01 -33.99
C GLN A 342 1.41 -7.36 -35.47
N ARG A 343 2.42 -7.92 -36.15
CA ARG A 343 2.29 -8.38 -37.54
C ARG A 343 1.58 -9.74 -37.65
N LEU A 344 1.55 -10.49 -36.56
CA LEU A 344 0.98 -11.84 -36.46
C LEU A 344 -0.44 -11.83 -35.87
N VAL A 345 -0.87 -10.70 -35.29
CA VAL A 345 -2.17 -10.54 -34.63
C VAL A 345 -3.06 -9.56 -35.41
N GLN A 346 -4.37 -9.80 -35.41
CA GLN A 346 -5.34 -8.88 -36.02
C GLN A 346 -5.24 -7.48 -35.39
N ARG A 347 -5.09 -6.47 -36.24
CA ARG A 347 -5.11 -5.07 -35.80
C ARG A 347 -6.54 -4.63 -35.47
N TRP A 348 -6.72 -4.06 -34.29
CA TRP A 348 -7.98 -3.47 -33.85
C TRP A 348 -8.09 -2.02 -34.31
N SER A 349 -9.29 -1.64 -34.76
CA SER A 349 -9.64 -0.23 -34.89
C SER A 349 -9.79 0.43 -33.52
N LEU A 350 -9.83 1.76 -33.45
CA LEU A 350 -10.10 2.47 -32.19
C LEU A 350 -11.44 2.04 -31.57
N ALA A 351 -12.46 1.78 -32.40
CA ALA A 351 -13.76 1.30 -31.93
C ALA A 351 -13.67 -0.11 -31.33
N ASP A 352 -12.91 -1.00 -31.96
CA ASP A 352 -12.65 -2.34 -31.43
C ASP A 352 -11.91 -2.26 -30.09
N CYS A 353 -10.89 -1.39 -29.97
CA CYS A 353 -10.18 -1.19 -28.71
C CYS A 353 -11.13 -0.76 -27.59
N TRP A 354 -12.06 0.17 -27.85
CA TRP A 354 -13.06 0.57 -26.85
C TRP A 354 -13.99 -0.57 -26.44
N ILE A 355 -14.44 -1.40 -27.39
CA ILE A 355 -15.27 -2.58 -27.10
C ILE A 355 -14.49 -3.59 -26.24
N GLN A 356 -13.23 -3.85 -26.61
CA GLN A 356 -12.35 -4.78 -25.89
C GLN A 356 -12.01 -4.26 -24.49
N LEU A 357 -11.75 -2.97 -24.34
CA LEU A 357 -11.52 -2.34 -23.04
C LEU A 357 -12.74 -2.52 -22.13
N TYR A 358 -13.95 -2.28 -22.67
CA TYR A 358 -15.18 -2.41 -21.91
C TYR A 358 -15.48 -3.86 -21.50
N ASP A 359 -15.28 -4.82 -22.40
CA ASP A 359 -15.49 -6.25 -22.11
C ASP A 359 -14.49 -6.76 -21.05
N ARG A 360 -13.20 -6.45 -21.21
CA ARG A 360 -12.15 -6.90 -20.28
C ARG A 360 -12.27 -6.26 -18.91
N TRP A 361 -12.55 -4.96 -18.85
CA TRP A 361 -12.78 -4.26 -17.59
C TRP A 361 -14.00 -4.81 -16.86
N SER A 362 -15.07 -5.16 -17.59
CA SER A 362 -16.25 -5.80 -17.01
C SER A 362 -15.92 -7.19 -16.45
N ARG A 363 -15.04 -7.96 -17.10
CA ARG A 363 -14.58 -9.28 -16.60
C ARG A 363 -13.54 -9.19 -15.49
N VAL A 364 -13.13 -7.98 -15.09
CA VAL A 364 -12.05 -7.76 -14.12
C VAL A 364 -10.71 -8.32 -14.62
N ASP A 365 -10.49 -8.32 -15.94
CA ASP A 365 -9.22 -8.66 -16.59
C ASP A 365 -8.34 -7.39 -16.65
N GLU A 366 -7.69 -7.06 -15.53
CA GLU A 366 -6.93 -5.82 -15.42
C GLU A 366 -5.67 -5.85 -16.31
N VAL A 367 -5.02 -7.02 -16.48
CA VAL A 367 -3.85 -7.19 -17.38
C VAL A 367 -4.27 -6.99 -18.83
N GLY A 368 -5.36 -7.61 -19.27
CA GLY A 368 -5.88 -7.40 -20.62
C GLY A 368 -6.37 -5.97 -20.85
N SER A 369 -6.98 -5.35 -19.84
CA SER A 369 -7.43 -3.95 -19.93
C SER A 369 -6.24 -2.98 -20.08
N LEU A 370 -5.14 -3.23 -19.37
CA LEU A 370 -3.90 -2.48 -19.54
C LEU A 370 -3.29 -2.65 -20.93
N ALA A 371 -3.29 -3.87 -21.47
CA ALA A 371 -2.79 -4.13 -22.81
C ALA A 371 -3.56 -3.34 -23.89
N VAL A 372 -4.90 -3.31 -23.78
CA VAL A 372 -5.75 -2.52 -24.67
C VAL A 372 -5.45 -1.03 -24.54
N LEU A 373 -5.35 -0.50 -23.31
CA LEU A 373 -5.00 0.91 -23.09
C LEU A 373 -3.62 1.26 -23.63
N HIS A 374 -2.64 0.38 -23.48
CA HIS A 374 -1.30 0.56 -24.06
C HIS A 374 -1.38 0.69 -25.59
N GLN A 375 -2.14 -0.18 -26.26
CA GLN A 375 -2.37 -0.07 -27.69
C GLN A 375 -3.08 1.24 -28.09
N MET A 376 -4.06 1.68 -27.32
CA MET A 376 -4.75 2.96 -27.56
C MET A 376 -3.80 4.15 -27.42
N LEU A 377 -2.94 4.14 -26.39
CA LEU A 377 -1.93 5.17 -26.14
C LEU A 377 -0.82 5.17 -27.19
N ALA A 378 -0.45 4.01 -27.73
CA ALA A 378 0.49 3.93 -28.85
C ALA A 378 -0.05 4.61 -30.12
N ASN A 379 -1.38 4.58 -30.33
CA ASN A 379 -2.03 5.25 -31.46
C ASN A 379 -2.22 6.76 -31.22
N ASP A 380 -2.57 7.16 -30.00
CA ASP A 380 -2.78 8.56 -29.64
C ASP A 380 -2.26 8.87 -28.22
N PRO A 381 -0.96 9.16 -28.09
CA PRO A 381 -0.32 9.37 -26.78
C PRO A 381 -0.75 10.68 -26.13
N SER A 382 -1.33 11.61 -26.90
CA SER A 382 -1.72 12.94 -26.42
C SER A 382 -3.00 12.94 -25.55
N LYS A 383 -3.73 11.82 -25.51
CA LYS A 383 -5.01 11.71 -24.81
C LYS A 383 -4.80 11.54 -23.30
N SER A 384 -4.81 12.66 -22.58
CA SER A 384 -4.69 12.71 -21.11
C SER A 384 -5.61 11.73 -20.36
N PHE A 385 -6.86 11.60 -20.77
CA PHE A 385 -7.81 10.72 -20.07
C PHE A 385 -7.46 9.23 -20.19
N LEU A 386 -6.75 8.79 -21.24
CA LEU A 386 -6.31 7.40 -21.38
C LEU A 386 -5.21 7.08 -20.35
N TRP A 387 -4.29 8.01 -20.13
CA TRP A 387 -3.29 7.93 -19.07
C TRP A 387 -3.96 7.89 -17.69
N PHE A 388 -5.01 8.69 -17.49
CA PHE A 388 -5.82 8.63 -16.27
C PHE A 388 -6.54 7.28 -16.10
N ARG A 389 -7.08 6.68 -17.17
CA ARG A 389 -7.68 5.33 -17.08
C ARG A 389 -6.63 4.26 -16.75
N GLN A 390 -5.43 4.40 -17.33
CA GLN A 390 -4.31 3.50 -17.04
C GLN A 390 -3.91 3.60 -15.56
N SER A 391 -3.84 4.81 -14.99
CA SER A 391 -3.51 4.97 -13.57
C SER A 391 -4.53 4.28 -12.65
N LEU A 392 -5.82 4.38 -12.95
CA LEU A 392 -6.87 3.69 -12.18
C LEU A 392 -6.71 2.16 -12.19
N LEU A 393 -6.29 1.56 -13.31
CA LEU A 393 -5.99 0.12 -13.39
C LEU A 393 -4.72 -0.23 -12.61
N LEU A 394 -3.67 0.59 -12.74
CA LEU A 394 -2.40 0.38 -12.05
C LEU A 394 -2.57 0.46 -10.52
N LEU A 395 -3.43 1.36 -10.03
CA LEU A 395 -3.81 1.40 -8.61
C LEU A 395 -4.50 0.11 -8.16
N ARG A 396 -5.40 -0.46 -8.99
CA ARG A 396 -6.05 -1.75 -8.69
C ARG A 396 -5.08 -2.93 -8.66
N LEU A 397 -4.00 -2.85 -9.44
CA LEU A 397 -2.90 -3.82 -9.43
C LEU A 397 -1.85 -3.54 -8.35
N ASN A 398 -2.11 -2.60 -7.44
CA ASN A 398 -1.19 -2.19 -6.38
C ASN A 398 0.18 -1.71 -6.92
N SER A 399 0.19 -1.12 -8.12
CA SER A 399 1.39 -0.62 -8.81
C SER A 399 1.47 0.90 -8.72
N GLN A 400 1.60 1.42 -7.49
CA GLN A 400 1.46 2.85 -7.18
C GLN A 400 2.49 3.74 -7.91
N LYS A 401 3.75 3.27 -8.04
CA LYS A 401 4.79 4.00 -8.80
C LYS A 401 4.38 4.20 -10.26
N ALA A 402 3.92 3.14 -10.92
CA ALA A 402 3.46 3.21 -12.31
C ALA A 402 2.21 4.08 -12.44
N ALA A 403 1.25 3.94 -11.52
CA ALA A 403 0.04 4.76 -11.49
C ALA A 403 0.34 6.26 -11.38
N MET A 404 1.28 6.65 -10.51
CA MET A 404 1.71 8.03 -10.34
C MET A 404 2.40 8.59 -11.59
N ARG A 405 3.20 7.78 -12.31
CA ARG A 405 3.74 8.20 -13.61
C ARG A 405 2.62 8.48 -14.61
N SER A 406 1.63 7.59 -14.72
CA SER A 406 0.49 7.79 -15.62
C SER A 406 -0.36 9.01 -15.23
N LEU A 407 -0.56 9.29 -13.94
CA LEU A 407 -1.24 10.52 -13.49
C LEU A 407 -0.47 11.79 -13.86
N ARG A 408 0.86 11.79 -13.68
CA ARG A 408 1.71 12.91 -14.08
C ARG A 408 1.65 13.17 -15.58
N LEU A 409 1.67 12.10 -16.39
CA LEU A 409 1.48 12.19 -17.85
C LEU A 409 0.08 12.69 -18.21
N ALA A 410 -0.96 12.23 -17.52
CA ALA A 410 -2.33 12.73 -17.71
C ALA A 410 -2.41 14.24 -17.46
N ARG A 411 -1.78 14.72 -16.38
CA ARG A 411 -1.72 16.16 -16.06
C ARG A 411 -0.92 16.95 -17.10
N SER A 412 0.28 16.51 -17.45
CA SER A 412 1.15 17.27 -18.38
C SER A 412 0.56 17.35 -19.79
N LEU A 413 -0.21 16.33 -20.20
CA LEU A 413 -0.87 16.26 -21.50
C LEU A 413 -2.32 16.78 -21.46
N SER A 414 -2.76 17.37 -20.34
CA SER A 414 -4.10 17.95 -20.25
C SER A 414 -4.24 19.14 -21.20
N LEU A 415 -5.34 19.17 -21.96
CA LEU A 415 -5.61 20.25 -22.93
C LEU A 415 -6.28 21.44 -22.24
N HIS A 416 -6.96 21.19 -21.12
CA HIS A 416 -7.71 22.18 -20.39
C HIS A 416 -7.29 22.19 -18.93
N GLU A 417 -7.19 23.39 -18.36
CA GLU A 417 -6.82 23.61 -16.96
C GLU A 417 -7.66 22.79 -15.97
N HIS A 418 -8.99 22.79 -16.12
CA HIS A 418 -9.89 22.01 -15.26
C HIS A 418 -9.60 20.49 -15.26
N GLU A 419 -9.12 19.91 -16.37
CA GLU A 419 -8.72 18.49 -16.44
C GLU A 419 -7.40 18.27 -15.70
N GLY A 420 -6.44 19.18 -15.89
CA GLY A 420 -5.15 19.16 -15.18
C GLY A 420 -5.33 19.20 -13.67
N LEU A 421 -6.21 20.08 -13.17
CA LEU A 421 -6.58 20.19 -11.76
C LEU A 421 -7.22 18.89 -11.23
N VAL A 422 -8.09 18.23 -12.00
CA VAL A 422 -8.66 16.93 -11.58
C VAL A 422 -7.56 15.89 -11.38
N TYR A 423 -6.63 15.77 -12.31
CA TYR A 423 -5.54 14.78 -12.21
C TYR A 423 -4.58 15.11 -11.06
N GLU A 424 -4.31 16.38 -10.81
CA GLU A 424 -3.60 16.84 -9.63
C GLU A 424 -4.32 16.48 -8.33
N GLY A 425 -5.63 16.71 -8.26
CA GLY A 425 -6.43 16.34 -7.10
C GLY A 425 -6.39 14.82 -6.83
N TRP A 426 -6.39 13.98 -7.86
CA TRP A 426 -6.17 12.53 -7.70
C TRP A 426 -4.76 12.21 -7.17
N MET A 427 -3.71 12.90 -7.65
CA MET A 427 -2.36 12.71 -7.14
C MET A 427 -2.25 13.09 -5.65
N LEU A 428 -2.87 14.19 -5.25
CA LEU A 428 -2.88 14.64 -3.86
C LEU A 428 -3.65 13.67 -2.96
N TYR A 429 -4.80 13.18 -3.43
CA TYR A 429 -5.55 12.15 -2.73
C TYR A 429 -4.72 10.88 -2.50
N GLU A 430 -4.06 10.36 -3.55
CA GLU A 430 -3.23 9.16 -3.47
C GLU A 430 -1.97 9.33 -2.60
N THR A 431 -1.51 10.57 -2.39
CA THR A 431 -0.38 10.90 -1.50
C THR A 431 -0.82 11.25 -0.08
N GLY A 432 -2.13 11.22 0.21
CA GLY A 432 -2.68 11.47 1.54
C GLY A 432 -3.07 12.92 1.84
N HIS A 433 -2.86 13.85 0.91
CA HIS A 433 -3.19 15.28 1.04
C HIS A 433 -4.67 15.53 0.70
N ARG A 434 -5.58 14.97 1.52
CA ARG A 434 -7.03 14.97 1.26
C ARG A 434 -7.65 16.37 1.21
N GLY A 435 -7.25 17.27 2.11
CA GLY A 435 -7.77 18.65 2.16
C GLY A 435 -7.42 19.46 0.91
N GLU A 436 -6.18 19.33 0.43
CA GLU A 436 -5.74 19.99 -0.81
C GLU A 436 -6.43 19.37 -2.03
N ALA A 437 -6.60 18.05 -2.05
CA ALA A 437 -7.35 17.37 -3.11
C ALA A 437 -8.80 17.88 -3.23
N LEU A 438 -9.46 18.19 -2.10
CA LEU A 438 -10.79 18.80 -2.09
C LEU A 438 -10.78 20.22 -2.66
N ALA A 439 -9.84 21.06 -2.22
CA ALA A 439 -9.72 22.45 -2.69
C ALA A 439 -9.51 22.51 -4.20
N ILE A 440 -8.62 21.67 -4.74
CA ILE A 440 -8.33 21.62 -6.19
C ILE A 440 -9.52 21.07 -6.98
N ALA A 441 -10.27 20.10 -6.42
CA ALA A 441 -11.50 19.64 -7.05
C ALA A 441 -12.56 20.75 -7.13
N GLU A 442 -12.67 21.60 -6.11
CA GLU A 442 -13.56 22.77 -6.10
C GLU A 442 -13.13 23.83 -7.11
N GLU A 443 -11.83 24.10 -7.19
CA GLU A 443 -11.25 25.00 -8.18
C GLU A 443 -11.56 24.53 -9.61
N SER A 444 -11.34 23.24 -9.92
CA SER A 444 -11.72 22.65 -11.19
C SER A 444 -13.21 22.83 -11.52
N LEU A 445 -14.09 22.61 -10.53
CA LEU A 445 -15.54 22.78 -10.68
C LEU A 445 -15.94 24.23 -10.93
N SER A 446 -15.20 25.20 -10.37
CA SER A 446 -15.44 26.63 -10.58
C SER A 446 -15.18 27.06 -12.03
N ILE A 447 -14.21 26.41 -12.69
CA ILE A 447 -13.90 26.60 -14.11
C ILE A 447 -14.93 25.87 -14.97
N ARG A 448 -15.10 24.57 -14.74
CA ARG A 448 -16.02 23.73 -15.51
C ARG A 448 -16.50 22.53 -14.71
N ARG A 449 -17.83 22.41 -14.65
CA ARG A 449 -18.50 21.21 -14.14
C ARG A 449 -18.13 19.98 -14.98
N SER A 450 -17.53 18.98 -14.33
CA SER A 450 -17.11 17.73 -14.96
C SER A 450 -17.45 16.53 -14.08
N PHE A 451 -17.66 15.36 -14.70
CA PHE A 451 -17.90 14.12 -13.97
C PHE A 451 -16.76 13.85 -12.98
N GLU A 452 -15.51 13.97 -13.44
CA GLU A 452 -14.34 13.54 -12.67
C GLU A 452 -14.07 14.44 -11.46
N ALA A 453 -14.33 15.75 -11.56
CA ALA A 453 -14.19 16.66 -10.43
C ALA A 453 -15.26 16.41 -9.33
N PHE A 454 -16.53 16.23 -9.73
CA PHE A 454 -17.59 15.85 -8.77
C PHE A 454 -17.30 14.49 -8.13
N PHE A 455 -16.86 13.52 -8.94
CA PHE A 455 -16.56 12.18 -8.46
C PHE A 455 -15.36 12.18 -7.51
N LEU A 456 -14.28 12.90 -7.82
CA LEU A 456 -13.14 13.05 -6.91
C LEU A 456 -13.59 13.65 -5.57
N LYS A 457 -14.32 14.77 -5.60
CA LYS A 457 -14.82 15.42 -4.38
C LYS A 457 -15.69 14.48 -3.55
N ALA A 458 -16.61 13.75 -4.18
CA ALA A 458 -17.44 12.75 -3.50
C ALA A 458 -16.60 11.62 -2.90
N TYR A 459 -15.56 11.18 -3.60
CA TYR A 459 -14.69 10.09 -3.18
C TYR A 459 -13.87 10.47 -1.94
N VAL A 460 -13.26 11.67 -1.95
CA VAL A 460 -12.48 12.17 -0.81
C VAL A 460 -13.36 12.34 0.43
N LEU A 461 -14.57 12.89 0.28
CA LEU A 461 -15.50 13.08 1.39
C LEU A 461 -16.11 11.78 1.94
N ALA A 462 -16.28 10.77 1.08
CA ALA A 462 -16.77 9.45 1.52
C ALA A 462 -15.75 8.72 2.41
N ASP A 463 -14.46 9.01 2.25
CA ASP A 463 -13.35 8.43 3.01
C ASP A 463 -13.22 9.05 4.42
N GLU A 464 -13.76 10.26 4.63
CA GLU A 464 -13.78 10.96 5.92
C GLU A 464 -15.06 10.60 6.70
N SER A 465 -15.07 9.42 7.34
CA SER A 465 -16.10 8.92 8.29
C SER A 465 -17.49 9.59 8.17
N LEU A 466 -18.37 8.97 7.40
CA LEU A 466 -19.65 9.56 7.04
C LEU A 466 -20.62 9.69 8.24
N ASN A 467 -20.96 10.93 8.60
CA ASN A 467 -22.15 11.24 9.37
C ASN A 467 -23.37 11.35 8.43
N ALA A 468 -24.59 11.40 8.97
CA ALA A 468 -25.81 11.48 8.15
C ALA A 468 -25.84 12.71 7.21
N GLU A 469 -25.34 13.86 7.69
CA GLU A 469 -25.24 15.09 6.89
C GLU A 469 -24.21 14.97 5.76
N SER A 470 -23.01 14.46 6.04
CA SER A 470 -21.98 14.28 5.00
C SER A 470 -22.39 13.22 3.97
N SER A 471 -23.13 12.18 4.37
CA SER A 471 -23.70 11.19 3.44
C SER A 471 -24.67 11.81 2.45
N SER A 472 -25.53 12.73 2.90
CA SER A 472 -26.47 13.44 2.02
C SER A 472 -25.76 14.32 1.00
N TYR A 473 -24.67 14.97 1.40
CA TYR A 473 -23.86 15.81 0.52
C TYR A 473 -23.09 14.96 -0.51
N VAL A 474 -22.52 13.82 -0.10
CA VAL A 474 -21.87 12.87 -1.01
C VAL A 474 -22.85 12.29 -2.03
N ILE A 475 -24.07 11.95 -1.60
CA ILE A 475 -25.15 11.52 -2.52
C ILE A 475 -25.39 12.60 -3.58
N HIS A 476 -25.57 13.86 -3.16
CA HIS A 476 -25.78 14.97 -4.08
C HIS A 476 -24.61 15.12 -5.07
N LEU A 477 -23.36 15.04 -4.61
CA LEU A 477 -22.19 15.12 -5.49
C LEU A 477 -22.14 13.98 -6.52
N LEU A 478 -22.48 12.76 -6.13
CA LEU A 478 -22.53 11.61 -7.04
C LEU A 478 -23.68 11.72 -8.06
N GLU A 479 -24.83 12.24 -7.65
CA GLU A 479 -25.94 12.55 -8.57
C GLU A 479 -25.54 13.63 -9.59
N GLU A 480 -24.86 14.69 -9.13
CA GLU A 480 -24.33 15.74 -10.00
C GLU A 480 -23.27 15.20 -10.97
N ALA A 481 -22.40 14.29 -10.52
CA ALA A 481 -21.45 13.60 -11.39
C ALA A 481 -22.19 12.82 -12.49
N LEU A 482 -23.24 12.06 -12.14
CA LEU A 482 -24.01 11.24 -13.09
C LEU A 482 -24.75 12.07 -14.15
N ARG A 483 -25.08 13.33 -13.85
CA ARG A 483 -25.65 14.31 -14.81
C ARG A 483 -24.62 14.82 -15.81
N CYS A 484 -23.32 14.74 -15.50
CA CYS A 484 -22.27 15.12 -16.43
C CYS A 484 -22.03 14.05 -17.52
N PRO A 485 -21.51 14.44 -18.71
CA PRO A 485 -21.06 13.49 -19.73
C PRO A 485 -19.90 12.64 -19.20
N SER A 486 -19.99 11.32 -19.37
CA SER A 486 -18.96 10.34 -19.02
C SER A 486 -19.29 8.98 -19.64
N ASP A 487 -18.31 8.08 -19.71
CA ASP A 487 -18.48 6.73 -20.23
C ASP A 487 -19.20 5.78 -19.24
N GLY A 488 -19.61 4.61 -19.73
CA GLY A 488 -20.29 3.60 -18.91
C GLY A 488 -19.40 3.01 -17.80
N LEU A 489 -18.07 3.00 -17.98
CA LEU A 489 -17.14 2.47 -16.98
C LEU A 489 -17.17 3.34 -15.72
N ARG A 490 -17.07 4.66 -15.90
CA ARG A 490 -17.09 5.63 -14.80
C ARG A 490 -18.46 5.82 -14.22
N LYS A 491 -19.51 5.93 -15.05
CA LYS A 491 -20.88 5.99 -14.54
C LYS A 491 -21.23 4.75 -13.70
N GLY A 492 -20.70 3.58 -14.07
CA GLY A 492 -20.79 2.36 -13.27
C GLY A 492 -20.17 2.50 -11.88
N GLN A 493 -18.98 3.10 -11.78
CA GLN A 493 -18.33 3.36 -10.49
C GLN A 493 -19.11 4.37 -9.64
N ALA A 494 -19.64 5.45 -10.23
CA ALA A 494 -20.48 6.40 -9.51
C ALA A 494 -21.76 5.77 -8.98
N LEU A 495 -22.47 4.98 -9.79
CA LEU A 495 -23.66 4.25 -9.34
C LEU A 495 -23.35 3.23 -8.24
N ASN A 496 -22.22 2.52 -8.34
CA ASN A 496 -21.79 1.59 -7.31
C ASN A 496 -21.50 2.31 -5.97
N ASN A 497 -20.80 3.44 -6.03
CA ASN A 497 -20.49 4.24 -4.84
C ASN A 497 -21.76 4.86 -4.24
N LEU A 498 -22.65 5.39 -5.10
CA LEU A 498 -23.95 5.93 -4.68
C LEU A 498 -24.80 4.88 -3.99
N GLY A 499 -24.85 3.66 -4.55
CA GLY A 499 -25.49 2.52 -3.92
C GLY A 499 -24.92 2.21 -2.53
N SER A 500 -23.60 2.28 -2.36
CA SER A 500 -22.96 2.05 -1.06
C SER A 500 -23.39 3.09 -0.02
N VAL A 501 -23.35 4.37 -0.40
CA VAL A 501 -23.74 5.46 0.51
C VAL A 501 -25.23 5.35 0.88
N TYR A 502 -26.10 4.93 -0.05
CA TYR A 502 -27.49 4.64 0.27
C TYR A 502 -27.66 3.45 1.23
N VAL A 503 -26.85 2.40 1.11
CA VAL A 503 -26.84 1.29 2.09
C VAL A 503 -26.45 1.81 3.47
N ASP A 504 -25.43 2.64 3.55
CA ASP A 504 -24.95 3.18 4.83
C ASP A 504 -25.98 4.17 5.44
N CYS A 505 -26.85 4.76 4.62
CA CYS A 505 -28.03 5.53 5.04
C CYS A 505 -29.30 4.70 5.28
N ASP A 506 -29.24 3.37 5.23
CA ASP A 506 -30.38 2.44 5.33
C ASP A 506 -31.48 2.64 4.25
N LYS A 507 -31.15 3.27 3.12
CA LYS A 507 -32.03 3.49 1.97
C LYS A 507 -31.90 2.35 0.96
N LEU A 508 -32.26 1.13 1.39
CA LEU A 508 -31.96 -0.10 0.67
C LEU A 508 -32.63 -0.23 -0.72
N ASP A 509 -33.81 0.37 -0.94
CA ASP A 509 -34.48 0.34 -2.24
C ASP A 509 -33.76 1.20 -3.27
N LEU A 510 -33.36 2.43 -2.91
CA LEU A 510 -32.56 3.29 -3.78
C LEU A 510 -31.19 2.67 -4.07
N ALA A 511 -30.58 2.02 -3.07
CA ALA A 511 -29.34 1.27 -3.28
C ALA A 511 -29.53 0.12 -4.30
N THR A 512 -30.66 -0.60 -4.21
CA THR A 512 -31.01 -1.67 -5.17
C THR A 512 -31.06 -1.12 -6.59
N ASP A 513 -31.76 0.00 -6.81
CA ASP A 513 -31.87 0.64 -8.12
C ASP A 513 -30.52 1.07 -8.67
N CYS A 514 -29.66 1.65 -7.83
CA CYS A 514 -28.30 2.05 -8.21
C CYS A 514 -27.47 0.86 -8.68
N TYR A 515 -27.44 -0.24 -7.92
CA TYR A 515 -26.66 -1.42 -8.29
C TYR A 515 -27.23 -2.12 -9.54
N VAL A 516 -28.55 -2.22 -9.66
CA VAL A 516 -29.19 -2.79 -10.87
C VAL A 516 -28.84 -1.96 -12.10
N ASN A 517 -28.87 -0.62 -12.00
CA ASN A 517 -28.48 0.26 -13.09
C ASN A 517 -26.98 0.16 -13.40
N ALA A 518 -26.12 0.03 -12.40
CA ALA A 518 -24.68 -0.21 -12.59
C ALA A 518 -24.42 -1.54 -13.33
N ILE A 519 -25.14 -2.61 -12.98
CA ILE A 519 -25.04 -3.92 -13.64
C ILE A 519 -25.54 -3.85 -15.10
N LYS A 520 -26.60 -3.09 -15.39
CA LYS A 520 -27.10 -2.87 -16.76
C LYS A 520 -26.03 -2.25 -17.66
N ILE A 521 -25.21 -1.33 -17.12
CA ILE A 521 -24.04 -0.76 -17.80
C ILE A 521 -22.75 -1.55 -17.51
N ARG A 522 -22.88 -2.86 -17.26
CA ARG A 522 -21.81 -3.86 -17.12
C ARG A 522 -20.75 -3.57 -16.05
N HIS A 523 -21.11 -2.83 -15.00
CA HIS A 523 -20.23 -2.63 -13.85
C HIS A 523 -20.29 -3.84 -12.90
N THR A 524 -19.38 -4.78 -13.08
CA THR A 524 -19.43 -6.10 -12.43
C THR A 524 -19.30 -6.07 -10.91
N ARG A 525 -18.58 -5.11 -10.32
CA ARG A 525 -18.46 -4.99 -8.86
C ARG A 525 -19.79 -4.66 -8.16
N ALA A 526 -20.77 -4.11 -8.88
CA ALA A 526 -22.10 -3.82 -8.32
C ALA A 526 -22.89 -5.07 -7.89
N HIS A 527 -22.56 -6.26 -8.43
CA HIS A 527 -23.14 -7.52 -7.95
C HIS A 527 -22.89 -7.73 -6.44
N GLN A 528 -21.70 -7.38 -5.95
CA GLN A 528 -21.36 -7.49 -4.53
C GLN A 528 -22.21 -6.55 -3.67
N GLY A 529 -22.40 -5.31 -4.10
CA GLY A 529 -23.25 -4.35 -3.42
C GLY A 529 -24.72 -4.77 -3.38
N LEU A 530 -25.24 -5.30 -4.49
CA LEU A 530 -26.60 -5.83 -4.58
C LEU A 530 -26.81 -7.05 -3.67
N ALA A 531 -25.83 -7.96 -3.61
CA ALA A 531 -25.87 -9.09 -2.69
C ALA A 531 -25.91 -8.64 -1.23
N ARG A 532 -25.11 -7.61 -0.85
CA ARG A 532 -25.16 -7.00 0.49
C ARG A 532 -26.56 -6.46 0.80
N VAL A 533 -27.21 -5.78 -0.15
CA VAL A 533 -28.59 -5.28 0.02
C VAL A 533 -29.59 -6.42 0.24
N TYR A 534 -29.51 -7.50 -0.55
CA TYR A 534 -30.38 -8.66 -0.34
C TYR A 534 -30.17 -9.31 1.02
N PHE A 535 -28.92 -9.42 1.47
CA PHE A 535 -28.61 -9.93 2.80
C PHE A 535 -29.19 -9.06 3.92
N LEU A 536 -29.06 -7.73 3.82
CA LEU A 536 -29.66 -6.78 4.78
C LEU A 536 -31.20 -6.84 4.79
N LYS A 537 -31.82 -7.21 3.67
CA LYS A 537 -33.26 -7.48 3.56
C LYS A 537 -33.67 -8.90 4.00
N ASP A 538 -32.78 -9.64 4.67
CA ASP A 538 -32.97 -11.03 5.12
C ASP A 538 -33.23 -12.03 3.97
N ARG A 539 -32.77 -11.71 2.75
CA ARG A 539 -32.88 -12.56 1.56
C ARG A 539 -31.56 -13.24 1.25
N ARG A 540 -31.07 -14.06 2.18
CA ARG A 540 -29.77 -14.74 2.08
C ARG A 540 -29.59 -15.59 0.81
N LYS A 541 -30.63 -16.31 0.37
CA LYS A 541 -30.60 -17.09 -0.88
C LYS A 541 -30.38 -16.20 -2.10
N ALA A 542 -31.09 -15.07 -2.19
CA ALA A 542 -30.93 -14.12 -3.29
C ALA A 542 -29.53 -13.47 -3.28
N ALA A 543 -28.97 -13.19 -2.10
CA ALA A 543 -27.59 -12.71 -1.98
C ALA A 543 -26.57 -13.73 -2.51
N TYR A 544 -26.73 -15.01 -2.16
CA TYR A 544 -25.89 -16.11 -2.68
C TYR A 544 -26.00 -16.27 -4.21
N GLU A 545 -27.21 -16.23 -4.75
CA GLU A 545 -27.46 -16.31 -6.20
C GLU A 545 -26.87 -15.11 -6.96
N GLU A 546 -26.96 -13.90 -6.39
CA GLU A 546 -26.36 -12.70 -6.96
C GLU A 546 -24.82 -12.79 -7.00
N MET A 547 -24.19 -13.30 -5.95
CA MET A 547 -22.75 -13.56 -5.93
C MET A 547 -22.34 -14.69 -6.88
N THR A 548 -23.21 -15.67 -7.10
CA THR A 548 -22.97 -16.73 -8.10
C THR A 548 -22.94 -16.15 -9.50
N ARG A 549 -23.83 -15.22 -9.83
CA ARG A 549 -23.79 -14.45 -11.09
C ARG A 549 -22.51 -13.63 -11.25
N LEU A 550 -21.94 -13.10 -10.16
CA LEU A 550 -20.63 -12.44 -10.20
C LEU A 550 -19.51 -13.44 -10.55
N ILE A 551 -19.51 -14.61 -9.92
CA ILE A 551 -18.49 -15.65 -10.16
C ILE A 551 -18.57 -16.18 -11.59
N GLU A 552 -19.76 -16.34 -12.16
CA GLU A 552 -19.93 -16.72 -13.58
C GLU A 552 -19.26 -15.72 -14.54
N LYS A 553 -19.28 -14.43 -14.21
CA LYS A 553 -18.63 -13.37 -15.02
C LYS A 553 -17.14 -13.25 -14.78
N ALA A 554 -16.69 -13.51 -13.56
CA ALA A 554 -15.30 -13.35 -13.13
C ALA A 554 -14.86 -14.57 -12.29
N PRO A 555 -14.64 -15.74 -12.92
CA PRO A 555 -14.41 -17.00 -12.20
C PRO A 555 -13.07 -17.05 -11.47
N SER A 556 -12.12 -16.19 -11.83
CA SER A 556 -10.82 -16.01 -11.18
C SER A 556 -10.83 -14.96 -10.06
N ASN A 557 -11.97 -14.32 -9.78
CA ASN A 557 -12.05 -13.27 -8.75
C ASN A 557 -12.20 -13.88 -7.36
N ALA A 558 -11.08 -13.99 -6.64
CA ALA A 558 -11.04 -14.53 -5.27
C ALA A 558 -11.98 -13.80 -4.29
N SER A 559 -12.14 -12.47 -4.45
CA SER A 559 -13.04 -11.66 -3.62
C SER A 559 -14.49 -12.08 -3.76
N ALA A 560 -14.89 -12.60 -4.93
CA ALA A 560 -16.28 -13.02 -5.16
C ALA A 560 -16.61 -14.28 -4.37
N TYR A 561 -15.71 -15.27 -4.34
CA TYR A 561 -15.87 -16.47 -3.50
C TYR A 561 -15.85 -16.11 -2.01
N GLU A 562 -14.93 -15.24 -1.58
CA GLU A 562 -14.87 -14.78 -0.19
C GLU A 562 -16.20 -14.16 0.25
N LYS A 563 -16.75 -13.24 -0.55
CA LYS A 563 -18.01 -12.57 -0.25
C LYS A 563 -19.21 -13.50 -0.32
N ARG A 564 -19.21 -14.48 -1.24
CA ARG A 564 -20.27 -15.49 -1.31
C ARG A 564 -20.29 -16.40 -0.08
N SER A 565 -19.12 -16.68 0.49
CA SER A 565 -19.00 -17.50 1.70
C SER A 565 -19.77 -16.94 2.91
N GLU A 566 -19.97 -15.61 2.96
CA GLU A 566 -20.76 -14.93 3.99
C GLU A 566 -22.27 -15.28 3.89
N TYR A 567 -22.73 -15.70 2.71
CA TYR A 567 -24.15 -15.94 2.43
C TYR A 567 -24.54 -17.42 2.36
N CYS A 568 -23.63 -18.36 2.59
CA CYS A 568 -23.92 -19.80 2.53
C CYS A 568 -23.69 -20.51 3.87
N ASP A 569 -24.08 -21.79 3.94
CA ASP A 569 -23.86 -22.63 5.11
C ASP A 569 -22.38 -23.02 5.26
N ARG A 570 -21.99 -23.51 6.43
CA ARG A 570 -20.59 -23.76 6.83
C ARG A 570 -19.79 -24.59 5.81
N ASP A 571 -20.36 -25.64 5.26
CA ASP A 571 -19.65 -26.53 4.33
C ASP A 571 -19.42 -25.87 2.97
N MET A 572 -20.41 -25.12 2.46
CA MET A 572 -20.27 -24.32 1.25
C MET A 572 -19.28 -23.18 1.46
N ALA A 573 -19.32 -22.53 2.62
CA ALA A 573 -18.40 -21.46 2.97
C ALA A 573 -16.96 -21.96 3.01
N ARG A 574 -16.72 -23.16 3.58
CA ARG A 574 -15.41 -23.80 3.57
C ARG A 574 -14.91 -24.07 2.14
N CYS A 575 -15.78 -24.52 1.23
CA CYS A 575 -15.42 -24.74 -0.17
C CYS A 575 -15.06 -23.43 -0.88
N ASP A 576 -15.90 -22.40 -0.73
CA ASP A 576 -15.65 -21.07 -1.32
C ASP A 576 -14.36 -20.45 -0.78
N LEU A 577 -14.12 -20.54 0.53
CA LEU A 577 -12.89 -20.02 1.16
C LEU A 577 -11.64 -20.83 0.78
N GLY A 578 -11.77 -22.13 0.54
CA GLY A 578 -10.72 -22.94 -0.08
C GLY A 578 -10.35 -22.40 -1.45
N LYS A 579 -11.35 -22.10 -2.29
CA LYS A 579 -11.15 -21.48 -3.61
C LYS A 579 -10.54 -20.08 -3.50
N THR A 580 -10.93 -19.29 -2.50
CA THR A 580 -10.31 -17.98 -2.23
C THR A 580 -8.82 -18.13 -1.98
N THR A 581 -8.39 -19.04 -1.10
CA THR A 581 -6.96 -19.26 -0.82
C THR A 581 -6.20 -19.82 -2.02
N GLU A 582 -6.84 -20.61 -2.90
CA GLU A 582 -6.21 -21.08 -4.15
C GLU A 582 -5.97 -19.94 -5.15
N LEU A 583 -6.92 -19.00 -5.27
CA LEU A 583 -6.85 -17.91 -6.25
C LEU A 583 -6.03 -16.71 -5.73
N ASP A 584 -6.21 -16.37 -4.46
CA ASP A 584 -5.56 -15.24 -3.79
C ASP A 584 -5.22 -15.62 -2.34
N PRO A 585 -4.02 -16.18 -2.14
CA PRO A 585 -3.54 -16.58 -0.82
C PRO A 585 -3.32 -15.40 0.13
N LEU A 586 -3.26 -14.15 -0.36
CA LEU A 586 -3.03 -12.95 0.45
C LEU A 586 -4.28 -12.50 1.20
N ARG A 587 -5.47 -12.99 0.83
CA ARG A 587 -6.70 -12.65 1.58
C ARG A 587 -6.68 -13.32 2.94
N THR A 588 -6.77 -12.53 4.00
CA THR A 588 -6.62 -13.01 5.38
C THR A 588 -7.92 -13.58 5.97
N TYR A 589 -9.08 -13.24 5.40
CA TYR A 589 -10.39 -13.73 5.88
C TYR A 589 -10.52 -15.27 5.91
N PRO A 590 -10.16 -16.02 4.85
CA PRO A 590 -10.15 -17.49 4.89
C PRO A 590 -9.36 -18.10 6.04
N TYR A 591 -8.22 -17.50 6.43
CA TYR A 591 -7.40 -17.99 7.53
C TYR A 591 -8.04 -17.69 8.88
N ARG A 592 -8.59 -16.48 9.06
CA ARG A 592 -9.35 -16.12 10.28
C ARG A 592 -10.56 -17.02 10.47
N TYR A 593 -11.32 -17.27 9.41
CA TYR A 593 -12.49 -18.14 9.45
C TYR A 593 -12.11 -19.57 9.83
N ARG A 594 -11.10 -20.16 9.16
CA ARG A 594 -10.64 -21.52 9.49
C ARG A 594 -10.11 -21.61 10.92
N ALA A 595 -9.34 -20.63 11.37
CA ALA A 595 -8.83 -20.59 12.74
C ALA A 595 -9.95 -20.53 13.78
N ALA A 596 -11.00 -19.72 13.54
CA ALA A 596 -12.17 -19.66 14.42
C ALA A 596 -12.92 -21.00 14.47
N VAL A 597 -13.14 -21.64 13.31
CA VAL A 597 -13.77 -22.97 13.26
C VAL A 597 -12.92 -24.01 14.00
N LEU A 598 -11.59 -23.95 13.89
CA LEU A 598 -10.68 -24.84 14.62
C LEU A 598 -10.74 -24.59 16.13
N MET A 599 -10.86 -23.34 16.58
CA MET A 599 -11.07 -23.03 18.01
C MET A 599 -12.40 -23.60 18.51
N ASP A 600 -13.49 -23.44 17.75
CA ASP A 600 -14.80 -24.01 18.10
C ASP A 600 -14.75 -25.55 18.18
N ASP A 601 -13.97 -26.17 17.29
CA ASP A 601 -13.71 -27.62 17.28
C ASP A 601 -12.70 -28.06 18.37
N ARG A 602 -12.23 -27.14 19.24
CA ARG A 602 -11.21 -27.33 20.30
C ARG A 602 -9.84 -27.79 19.80
N LYS A 603 -9.49 -27.43 18.57
CA LYS A 603 -8.18 -27.67 17.93
C LYS A 603 -7.31 -26.41 18.03
N GLU A 604 -7.04 -26.01 19.26
CA GLU A 604 -6.39 -24.75 19.62
C GLU A 604 -5.01 -24.55 18.97
N GLU A 605 -4.17 -25.59 18.97
CA GLU A 605 -2.84 -25.52 18.36
C GLU A 605 -2.90 -25.38 16.84
N GLU A 606 -3.85 -26.06 16.17
CA GLU A 606 -4.08 -25.94 14.73
C GLU A 606 -4.58 -24.53 14.39
N ALA A 607 -5.44 -23.94 15.22
CA ALA A 607 -5.94 -22.58 15.04
C ALA A 607 -4.83 -21.52 15.13
N ILE A 608 -3.96 -21.62 16.15
CA ILE A 608 -2.78 -20.74 16.27
C ILE A 608 -1.85 -20.93 15.06
N ALA A 609 -1.64 -22.18 14.62
CA ALA A 609 -0.81 -22.45 13.45
C ALA A 609 -1.41 -21.83 12.18
N GLU A 610 -2.73 -21.88 11.99
CA GLU A 610 -3.43 -21.26 10.87
C GLU A 610 -3.19 -19.74 10.79
N LEU A 611 -3.36 -19.04 11.91
CA LEU A 611 -3.10 -17.60 12.00
C LEU A 611 -1.61 -17.29 11.83
N SER A 612 -0.74 -18.11 12.41
CA SER A 612 0.71 -17.92 12.31
C SER A 612 1.21 -18.05 10.88
N ARG A 613 0.61 -18.95 10.08
CA ARG A 613 0.90 -19.04 8.65
C ARG A 613 0.53 -17.74 7.93
N ALA A 614 -0.67 -17.22 8.17
CA ALA A 614 -1.11 -15.97 7.56
C ALA A 614 -0.23 -14.77 7.94
N ILE A 615 0.10 -14.64 9.23
CA ILE A 615 0.95 -13.56 9.75
C ILE A 615 2.36 -13.61 9.15
N ALA A 616 2.89 -14.81 8.87
CA ALA A 616 4.24 -14.97 8.33
C ALA A 616 4.43 -14.31 6.95
N PHE A 617 3.41 -14.32 6.09
CA PHE A 617 3.49 -13.71 4.75
C PHE A 617 2.74 -12.39 4.63
N ARG A 618 1.78 -12.11 5.53
CA ARG A 618 1.03 -10.85 5.56
C ARG A 618 0.61 -10.49 6.99
N PRO A 619 1.47 -9.77 7.74
CA PRO A 619 1.10 -9.31 9.07
C PRO A 619 0.01 -8.23 8.96
N GLU A 620 -1.14 -8.50 9.57
CA GLU A 620 -2.26 -7.55 9.67
C GLU A 620 -2.70 -7.42 11.13
N LEU A 621 -3.15 -6.23 11.49
CA LEU A 621 -3.64 -5.90 12.83
C LEU A 621 -4.69 -6.91 13.32
N GLN A 622 -5.67 -7.25 12.47
CA GLN A 622 -6.75 -8.17 12.82
C GLN A 622 -6.27 -9.61 13.03
N LEU A 623 -5.22 -10.05 12.33
CA LEU A 623 -4.64 -11.38 12.51
C LEU A 623 -3.87 -11.46 13.84
N LEU A 624 -3.07 -10.44 14.14
CA LEU A 624 -2.31 -10.35 15.39
C LEU A 624 -3.24 -10.30 16.60
N HIS A 625 -4.28 -9.47 16.58
CA HIS A 625 -5.26 -9.43 17.67
C HIS A 625 -6.00 -10.75 17.85
N LEU A 626 -6.42 -11.40 16.75
CA LEU A 626 -7.12 -12.68 16.85
C LEU A 626 -6.20 -13.76 17.42
N ARG A 627 -4.93 -13.80 17.02
CA ARG A 627 -3.96 -14.76 17.57
C ARG A 627 -3.64 -14.47 19.03
N ALA A 628 -3.51 -13.19 19.42
CA ALA A 628 -3.33 -12.78 20.81
C ALA A 628 -4.50 -13.26 21.68
N ALA A 629 -5.75 -13.05 21.24
CA ALA A 629 -6.93 -13.52 21.96
C ALA A 629 -6.97 -15.05 22.11
N PHE A 630 -6.59 -15.79 21.07
CA PHE A 630 -6.50 -17.25 21.16
C PHE A 630 -5.39 -17.67 22.14
N LEU A 631 -4.20 -17.07 22.06
CA LEU A 631 -3.08 -17.35 22.97
C LEU A 631 -3.43 -17.05 24.43
N GLU A 632 -4.17 -15.98 24.69
CA GLU A 632 -4.67 -15.65 26.03
C GLU A 632 -5.63 -16.74 26.54
N SER A 633 -6.59 -17.17 25.70
CA SER A 633 -7.54 -18.22 26.08
C SER A 633 -6.89 -19.57 26.41
N ILE A 634 -5.72 -19.84 25.83
CA ILE A 634 -4.93 -21.08 26.01
C ILE A 634 -3.91 -20.93 27.17
N GLY A 635 -3.84 -19.75 27.80
CA GLY A 635 -2.94 -19.50 28.94
C GLY A 635 -1.50 -19.16 28.56
N LYS A 636 -1.27 -18.56 27.38
CA LYS A 636 0.03 -18.08 26.89
C LYS A 636 0.09 -16.54 26.81
N PRO A 637 -0.03 -15.82 27.94
CA PRO A 637 -0.11 -14.35 27.94
C PRO A 637 1.17 -13.67 27.43
N ALA A 638 2.33 -14.29 27.61
CA ALA A 638 3.61 -13.75 27.12
C ALA A 638 3.70 -13.76 25.59
N ASP A 639 3.12 -14.76 24.92
CA ASP A 639 3.05 -14.80 23.46
C ASP A 639 1.99 -13.80 22.95
N ALA A 640 0.86 -13.68 23.65
CA ALA A 640 -0.18 -12.71 23.33
C ALA A 640 0.32 -11.26 23.44
N ALA A 641 1.09 -10.94 24.49
CA ALA A 641 1.69 -9.61 24.66
C ALA A 641 2.59 -9.24 23.48
N ARG A 642 3.40 -10.18 22.97
CA ARG A 642 4.23 -9.96 21.78
C ARG A 642 3.40 -9.66 20.53
N ASP A 643 2.27 -10.31 20.35
CA ASP A 643 1.36 -10.03 19.23
C ASP A 643 0.71 -8.64 19.36
N CYS A 644 0.37 -8.22 20.58
CA CYS A 644 -0.13 -6.87 20.85
C CYS A 644 0.94 -5.80 20.60
N GLU A 645 2.20 -6.04 21.01
CA GLU A 645 3.33 -5.16 20.71
C GLU A 645 3.56 -5.05 19.20
N ALA A 646 3.55 -6.18 18.48
CA ALA A 646 3.66 -6.19 17.03
C ALA A 646 2.51 -5.42 16.35
N ALA A 647 1.28 -5.53 16.88
CA ALA A 647 0.12 -4.78 16.42
C ALA A 647 0.32 -3.26 16.59
N LEU A 648 0.86 -2.82 17.73
CA LEU A 648 1.21 -1.42 17.98
C LEU A 648 2.28 -0.91 17.00
N CYS A 649 3.28 -1.73 16.68
CA CYS A 649 4.30 -1.39 15.69
C CYS A 649 3.74 -1.22 14.27
N LEU A 650 2.69 -1.96 13.90
CA LEU A 650 2.01 -1.80 12.60
C LEU A 650 1.13 -0.56 12.52
N ALA A 651 0.68 -0.02 13.66
CA ALA A 651 -0.17 1.16 13.73
C ALA A 651 0.39 2.23 14.68
N PRO A 652 1.54 2.89 14.37
CA PRO A 652 2.13 3.85 15.31
C PRO A 652 1.27 5.11 15.55
N VAL A 653 0.25 5.43 14.72
CA VAL A 653 -0.48 6.72 14.82
C VAL A 653 -1.95 6.70 14.32
N ALA A 654 -2.60 5.55 14.12
CA ALA A 654 -3.91 5.50 13.43
C ALA A 654 -5.14 5.35 14.33
N GLU A 655 -5.07 5.73 15.63
CA GLU A 655 -6.21 5.54 16.54
C GLU A 655 -6.42 6.65 17.59
N THR A 656 -6.20 7.92 17.22
CA THR A 656 -6.75 9.07 17.98
C THR A 656 -8.24 9.35 17.71
N ARG A 657 -9.00 8.39 17.16
CA ARG A 657 -10.42 8.63 16.83
C ARG A 657 -11.43 7.54 17.21
N TRP A 658 -11.01 6.46 17.88
CA TRP A 658 -11.96 5.56 18.56
C TRP A 658 -12.17 6.00 20.03
N SER A 659 -13.22 6.81 20.20
CA SER A 659 -13.89 7.17 21.45
C SER A 659 -13.22 8.22 22.36
N SER A 660 -13.90 9.35 22.50
CA SER A 660 -13.77 10.35 23.56
C SER A 660 -14.23 9.82 24.94
N THR A 661 -13.96 8.55 25.25
CA THR A 661 -14.25 7.94 26.56
C THR A 661 -13.14 7.05 27.10
N ALA A 662 -12.01 6.87 26.40
CA ALA A 662 -10.84 6.19 26.94
C ALA A 662 -9.80 7.23 27.39
N GLY A 663 -9.41 7.18 28.66
CA GLY A 663 -8.38 8.03 29.25
C GLY A 663 -6.99 7.79 28.64
N PRO A 664 -5.98 8.59 29.04
CA PRO A 664 -4.64 8.55 28.46
C PRO A 664 -4.00 7.16 28.54
N VAL A 665 -3.32 6.78 27.47
CA VAL A 665 -2.71 5.47 27.15
C VAL A 665 -1.82 4.90 28.26
N ASP A 666 -1.26 5.73 29.14
CA ASP A 666 -0.52 5.31 30.35
C ASP A 666 -1.37 4.54 31.38
N GLU A 667 -2.70 4.71 31.37
CA GLU A 667 -3.61 4.01 32.28
C GLU A 667 -3.99 2.60 31.77
N LEU A 668 -3.89 2.36 30.46
CA LEU A 668 -4.11 1.05 29.80
C LEU A 668 -2.95 0.08 30.06
N ILE A 669 -1.74 0.59 30.20
CA ILE A 669 -0.54 -0.20 30.56
C ILE A 669 -0.61 -0.67 32.03
N ARG A 670 -1.35 0.03 32.90
CA ARG A 670 -1.46 -0.32 34.33
C ARG A 670 -2.64 -1.21 34.69
N ARG A 671 -3.71 -1.23 33.89
CA ARG A 671 -4.84 -2.14 34.12
C ARG A 671 -4.65 -3.40 33.29
N ASN A 672 -4.16 -4.44 33.94
CA ASN A 672 -4.11 -5.85 33.51
C ASN A 672 -5.52 -6.46 33.25
N ASP A 673 -6.47 -5.67 32.73
CA ASP A 673 -7.87 -6.07 32.53
C ASP A 673 -8.14 -6.28 31.04
N CYS A 674 -7.97 -7.51 30.57
CA CYS A 674 -8.44 -7.98 29.26
C CYS A 674 -9.98 -8.09 29.15
N SER A 675 -10.72 -7.41 30.03
CA SER A 675 -12.20 -7.45 30.10
C SER A 675 -12.92 -6.27 29.46
N VAL A 676 -12.22 -5.33 28.81
CA VAL A 676 -12.84 -4.16 28.13
C VAL A 676 -12.99 -4.36 26.62
N LEU A 677 -12.54 -5.49 26.07
CA LEU A 677 -12.76 -5.83 24.67
C LEU A 677 -14.11 -6.54 24.50
N GLU A 678 -15.21 -5.77 24.57
CA GLU A 678 -16.42 -6.15 23.82
C GLU A 678 -16.06 -6.08 22.34
N VAL A 679 -15.55 -7.20 21.85
CA VAL A 679 -15.37 -7.45 20.43
C VAL A 679 -16.76 -7.37 19.79
N GLN A 680 -17.11 -6.21 19.24
CA GLN A 680 -18.13 -6.12 18.19
C GLN A 680 -17.52 -6.73 16.92
N LEU A 681 -17.43 -8.06 16.89
CA LEU A 681 -17.44 -8.84 15.65
C LEU A 681 -18.85 -8.71 15.09
N PRO A 682 -19.10 -8.00 13.97
CA PRO A 682 -20.45 -7.96 13.42
C PRO A 682 -20.90 -9.31 12.83
N PHE A 683 -20.06 -10.37 12.90
CA PHE A 683 -20.27 -11.62 12.15
C PHE A 683 -20.02 -12.93 12.91
N LEU A 684 -19.92 -12.92 14.25
CA LEU A 684 -19.86 -14.16 15.04
C LEU A 684 -20.86 -14.15 16.22
N ARG A 685 -22.15 -13.92 15.93
CA ARG A 685 -23.23 -14.40 16.80
C ARG A 685 -23.77 -15.73 16.25
N PHE A 686 -23.07 -16.81 16.54
CA PHE A 686 -23.71 -18.11 16.66
C PHE A 686 -24.29 -18.22 18.08
N SER A 687 -25.54 -18.68 18.17
CA SER A 687 -26.39 -18.84 19.35
C SER A 687 -27.22 -17.61 19.79
N GLU A 688 -28.55 -17.79 19.75
CA GLU A 688 -29.54 -16.96 20.46
C GLU A 688 -29.29 -17.00 21.97
N PRO A 689 -29.49 -15.88 22.69
CA PRO A 689 -29.96 -15.94 24.06
C PRO A 689 -31.36 -15.33 24.18
N LEU A 690 -32.25 -16.15 24.74
CA LEU A 690 -33.55 -15.82 25.30
C LEU A 690 -33.65 -14.38 25.84
N ARG A 691 -34.64 -13.64 25.33
CA ARG A 691 -35.14 -12.39 25.93
C ARG A 691 -35.35 -12.54 27.44
N LYS A 692 -34.61 -11.78 28.25
CA LYS A 692 -35.06 -11.37 29.59
C LYS A 692 -34.98 -9.85 29.73
N LYS A 693 -36.13 -9.28 30.05
CA LYS A 693 -36.39 -7.87 30.33
C LYS A 693 -35.39 -7.33 31.37
N LYS A 694 -34.77 -6.18 31.08
CA LYS A 694 -34.14 -5.34 32.11
C LYS A 694 -35.24 -4.70 32.96
N THR A 695 -35.31 -5.05 34.23
CA THR A 695 -35.83 -4.16 35.28
C THR A 695 -34.65 -3.46 35.95
N THR A 696 -34.92 -2.21 36.34
CA THR A 696 -34.08 -1.15 36.87
C THR A 696 -33.44 -1.41 38.25
N GLY A 697 -32.34 -0.69 38.52
CA GLY A 697 -31.78 -0.39 39.85
C GLY A 697 -30.76 -1.43 40.35
N GLY A 698 -29.56 -1.11 40.82
CA GLY A 698 -29.07 0.11 41.45
C GLY A 698 -28.76 -0.18 42.93
N GLY A 699 -27.47 -0.32 43.26
CA GLY A 699 -26.94 -0.11 44.62
C GLY A 699 -26.64 -1.34 45.49
N GLY A 700 -25.41 -1.36 46.03
CA GLY A 700 -25.19 -1.63 47.46
C GLY A 700 -24.70 -3.02 47.89
N CYS A 701 -23.38 -3.15 48.01
CA CYS A 701 -22.64 -3.55 49.22
C CYS A 701 -23.24 -4.53 50.27
N ILE A 702 -22.34 -5.44 50.72
CA ILE A 702 -22.17 -6.06 52.06
C ILE A 702 -22.54 -7.54 52.22
N TYR A 703 -21.50 -8.29 52.60
CA TYR A 703 -21.52 -9.58 53.30
C TYR A 703 -22.51 -9.61 54.48
N GLN A 704 -23.42 -10.58 54.54
CA GLN A 704 -23.73 -11.27 55.80
C GLN A 704 -24.51 -12.59 55.61
N ARG A 705 -24.15 -13.54 56.48
CA ARG A 705 -24.68 -14.91 56.65
C ARG A 705 -26.07 -14.95 57.32
N ARG A 706 -26.69 -16.14 57.18
CA ARG A 706 -27.90 -16.71 57.85
C ARG A 706 -29.19 -16.45 57.07
N GLY A 707 -30.09 -17.41 56.87
CA GLY A 707 -30.26 -18.77 57.35
C GLY A 707 -31.75 -19.13 57.26
N GLY A 708 -32.08 -20.39 56.92
CA GLY A 708 -33.45 -20.93 56.93
C GLY A 708 -34.32 -20.46 55.75
N GLY A 709 -35.21 -21.26 55.17
CA GLY A 709 -35.69 -22.59 55.47
C GLY A 709 -36.99 -22.79 54.71
N ALA A 710 -37.22 -24.03 54.29
CA ALA A 710 -38.52 -24.65 54.05
C ALA A 710 -39.35 -24.28 52.79
N ARG A 711 -39.37 -25.28 51.90
CA ARG A 711 -40.55 -26.11 51.53
C ARG A 711 -41.52 -25.63 50.43
N LYS A 712 -41.68 -26.59 49.49
CA LYS A 712 -42.92 -27.09 48.83
C LYS A 712 -43.47 -26.17 47.74
N THR A 713 -43.91 -26.61 46.57
CA THR A 713 -44.41 -27.94 46.10
C THR A 713 -44.56 -27.88 44.57
N MET A 714 -44.34 -29.03 43.90
CA MET A 714 -45.19 -29.68 42.85
C MET A 714 -46.19 -28.78 42.08
N THR A 715 -46.38 -28.83 40.75
CA THR A 715 -46.46 -29.93 39.75
C THR A 715 -46.79 -29.30 38.36
N PRO A 716 -46.85 -30.05 37.23
CA PRO A 716 -46.35 -29.61 35.92
C PRO A 716 -47.47 -29.46 34.85
N ILE A 717 -47.11 -29.60 33.56
CA ILE A 717 -47.97 -29.84 32.37
C ILE A 717 -48.35 -28.50 31.68
N GLU A 718 -48.25 -28.25 30.38
CA GLU A 718 -48.52 -29.08 29.20
C GLU A 718 -47.86 -28.47 27.93
N VAL A 719 -47.50 -29.34 26.98
CA VAL A 719 -47.19 -29.01 25.58
C VAL A 719 -48.51 -28.87 24.81
N PRO A 720 -48.58 -28.04 23.76
CA PRO A 720 -49.03 -28.62 22.50
C PRO A 720 -48.21 -28.17 21.28
N ARG A 721 -48.00 -29.15 20.41
CA ARG A 721 -47.51 -29.06 19.04
C ARG A 721 -48.51 -28.30 18.16
N ARG A 722 -48.02 -27.45 17.26
CA ARG A 722 -47.91 -27.77 15.83
C ARG A 722 -46.96 -26.80 15.15
#